data_AF-A0A1X2ZT29-F1
#
_entry.id   AF-A0A1X2ZT29-F1
#
_cell.length_a   1.000
_cell.length_b   1.000
_cell.length_c   1.000
_cell.angle_alpha   90.00
_cell.angle_beta   90.00
_cell.angle_gamma   90.00
#
_symmetry.space_group_name_H-M   'P 1'
#
loop_
_entity.id
_entity.type
_entity.pdbx_description
1 polymer ?
#
loop_
_entity_poly.entity_id
_entity_poly.type
_entity_poly.pdbx_seq_one_letter_code
_entity_poly.pdbx_strand_id
1 'polypeptide(L)'
;MQAGKSQRSVLALVIACALILGFGIPLIPLVGVDSAEGTEVSAASDVATVSAENSLQNGSFEQPDVYQYRETSDVPYWKSTTTSGNIEIGSVFKNGNGDNDSLHMRTGEKVAAAEGSQFGKPATSNGNDQYAELNSNQASSLYQVVNTVPESKYDWGLYHRGRQGKDAMALVVGPKQNVAPMKTSATSNDQLQQIVTWVSGQQDRDFGLDMVHFSQTGTSRKITVYTTKFASGGRFDTTGVSSPFSWSKDSRHTERWELWIIVSDCDEWYGHGEFNGDEDPDASYIVPEGQNETLLGFVAVSTSTGDITSGNLLDAVQFRQYYRMDFQTPPSGSGTYSTDGETPVAFDSAASKSDYALVGSDVTVSAKPVDASHHFLGAYVGDTFVDANQWTANADGSYSLTRTLTANLSVRLMFSANTVVYNVNGGDPYDSDNPETGHEIYIKRGSSYTNKTAATKRNDDGWRFTDWKYDDDHILGVNHKITYGSKTNDLSISQNDQTVVSGIPAEKGITLTAQWTYRQAFATTPEEDAEYTSFLNEDPNGVMAYINIPRLKSTLPIYHYTTPESLQKGVGHLRGSALPVGGKNTHAVLSAHRGLPTSRLFTDLDKVRKGDHFYITVLNRTLAYEVDRISVVKPDQTKELSVQPGKDLVTLVTCTPYGVNTQRLLVRGHRVPYNAAQAKHEAADSAVSSFTVYGFVATYGTLAIVLAGIAVLRRNAAARTPHHAADWPHSLTVSVR
;
A
#
# COMPACT_ATOMS: atom_id res chain seq x y z
N MET A 1 5.95 42.55 43.02
CA MET A 1 5.85 42.16 44.45
C MET A 1 4.72 41.16 44.61
N GLN A 2 5.05 40.03 45.25
CA GLN A 2 4.21 39.00 45.88
C GLN A 2 2.96 38.42 45.15
N ALA A 3 3.10 37.17 44.73
CA ALA A 3 2.13 36.07 44.87
C ALA A 3 2.98 34.82 45.20
N GLY A 4 2.62 33.83 46.02
CA GLY A 4 1.35 33.44 46.60
C GLY A 4 1.16 31.92 46.44
N LYS A 5 1.47 31.16 47.50
CA LYS A 5 0.94 29.82 47.89
C LYS A 5 1.22 28.55 47.04
N SER A 6 2.01 27.67 47.68
CA SER A 6 1.76 26.26 48.06
C SER A 6 1.44 25.14 47.05
N GLN A 7 2.20 24.05 47.23
CA GLN A 7 1.91 22.62 46.98
C GLN A 7 2.08 22.06 45.56
N ARG A 8 3.32 21.67 45.22
CA ARG A 8 3.67 20.43 44.48
C ARG A 8 5.12 20.06 44.79
N SER A 9 5.38 19.11 45.69
CA SER A 9 6.73 18.56 45.90
C SER A 9 6.69 17.21 46.64
N VAL A 10 6.40 16.13 45.92
CA VAL A 10 6.87 14.77 46.25
C VAL A 10 7.19 14.06 44.94
N LEU A 11 8.36 14.36 44.36
CA LEU A 11 9.19 13.42 43.60
C LEU A 11 10.55 14.09 43.25
N ALA A 12 11.34 14.40 44.28
CA ALA A 12 12.72 14.87 44.12
C ALA A 12 13.54 14.68 45.41
N LEU A 13 14.05 13.46 45.60
CA LEU A 13 15.24 13.07 46.37
C LEU A 13 15.28 11.54 46.24
N VAL A 14 16.29 10.84 45.72
CA VAL A 14 17.73 11.02 45.86
C VAL A 14 18.39 10.39 44.63
N ILE A 15 18.96 11.21 43.75
CA ILE A 15 20.17 10.86 43.00
C ILE A 15 21.31 11.40 43.85
N ALA A 16 21.97 10.51 44.60
CA ALA A 16 23.27 10.73 45.20
C ALA A 16 23.91 9.37 45.50
N CYS A 17 24.34 8.69 44.45
CA CYS A 17 25.50 7.78 44.44
C CYS A 17 25.83 7.45 42.99
N ALA A 18 26.71 8.26 42.41
CA ALA A 18 27.44 7.91 41.21
C ALA A 18 28.61 6.96 41.57
N LEU A 19 29.09 6.24 40.55
CA LEU A 19 30.36 5.49 40.46
C LEU A 19 30.34 4.07 41.02
N ILE A 20 30.18 3.09 40.13
CA ILE A 20 31.14 2.01 39.84
C ILE A 20 30.56 1.20 38.66
N LEU A 21 31.39 0.89 37.65
CA LEU A 21 31.11 0.22 36.35
C LEU A 21 30.49 1.17 35.29
N GLY A 22 31.20 1.87 34.42
CA GLY A 22 32.40 1.51 33.66
C GLY A 22 31.99 1.00 32.27
N PHE A 23 32.33 1.77 31.20
CA PHE A 23 32.06 1.59 29.75
C PHE A 23 30.66 2.05 29.27
N GLY A 24 30.46 2.97 28.32
CA GLY A 24 31.33 3.67 27.35
C GLY A 24 30.61 3.77 26.01
N ILE A 25 29.85 4.85 25.76
CA ILE A 25 29.19 5.15 24.47
C ILE A 25 29.88 6.38 23.87
N PRO A 26 30.29 6.37 22.59
CA PRO A 26 30.55 7.60 21.84
C PRO A 26 29.35 7.96 20.95
N LEU A 27 28.78 9.14 21.20
CA LEU A 27 27.91 9.89 20.28
C LEU A 27 28.81 10.77 19.38
N ILE A 28 28.49 10.83 18.08
CA ILE A 28 29.06 11.78 17.10
C ILE A 28 27.91 12.69 16.62
N PRO A 29 28.15 14.00 16.40
CA PRO A 29 27.13 15.05 16.54
C PRO A 29 26.43 15.44 15.23
N LEU A 30 25.22 15.98 15.38
CA LEU A 30 24.47 16.70 14.36
C LEU A 30 25.09 18.11 14.20
N VAL A 31 25.57 18.46 13.01
CA VAL A 31 26.07 19.79 12.68
C VAL A 31 24.94 20.61 12.08
N GLY A 32 24.65 21.76 12.69
CA GLY A 32 23.88 22.84 12.07
C GLY A 32 24.80 23.74 11.24
N VAL A 33 24.26 24.37 10.20
CA VAL A 33 24.94 25.44 9.46
C VAL A 33 23.96 26.58 9.24
N ASP A 34 24.42 27.75 9.67
CA ASP A 34 23.83 29.07 9.51
C ASP A 34 23.82 29.56 8.06
N SER A 35 22.86 30.46 7.80
CA SER A 35 22.73 31.34 6.65
C SER A 35 23.82 32.42 6.55
N ALA A 36 24.34 32.69 5.34
CA ALA A 36 24.70 34.04 4.85
C ALA A 36 24.99 34.09 3.33
N GLU A 37 24.24 34.95 2.64
CA GLU A 37 24.53 35.84 1.49
C GLU A 37 25.45 35.42 0.30
N GLY A 38 24.84 35.42 -0.90
CA GLY A 38 25.08 36.48 -1.89
C GLY A 38 26.12 36.23 -2.99
N THR A 39 25.67 35.82 -4.19
CA THR A 39 26.30 36.23 -5.46
C THR A 39 25.27 36.19 -6.60
N GLU A 40 25.07 37.33 -7.26
CA GLU A 40 24.26 37.46 -8.47
C GLU A 40 24.91 36.70 -9.64
N VAL A 41 24.12 35.91 -10.38
CA VAL A 41 24.45 35.52 -11.75
C VAL A 41 23.18 35.57 -12.61
N SER A 42 23.36 36.16 -13.78
CA SER A 42 22.42 36.60 -14.80
C SER A 42 21.40 35.57 -15.30
N ALA A 43 20.20 36.08 -15.61
CA ALA A 43 19.09 35.39 -16.25
C ALA A 43 19.45 34.78 -17.62
N ALA A 44 19.15 33.48 -17.79
CA ALA A 44 18.31 32.91 -18.85
C ALA A 44 18.50 31.37 -18.94
N SER A 45 17.59 30.60 -18.33
CA SER A 45 16.85 29.48 -18.95
C SER A 45 16.07 28.74 -17.86
N ASP A 46 14.84 29.17 -17.62
CA ASP A 46 13.87 28.47 -16.79
C ASP A 46 13.47 27.15 -17.46
N VAL A 47 14.00 26.03 -16.96
CA VAL A 47 13.33 24.72 -17.01
C VAL A 47 13.52 24.07 -15.63
N ALA A 48 12.40 24.05 -14.89
CA ALA A 48 12.09 23.30 -13.68
C ALA A 48 13.21 22.40 -13.10
N THR A 49 13.88 22.88 -12.07
CA THR A 49 14.67 22.06 -11.14
C THR A 49 13.73 21.36 -10.16
N VAL A 50 12.87 20.46 -10.65
CA VAL A 50 11.94 19.72 -9.80
C VAL A 50 12.21 18.21 -9.89
N SER A 51 12.78 17.70 -8.78
CA SER A 51 13.08 16.31 -8.41
C SER A 51 14.20 15.57 -9.17
N ALA A 52 15.45 15.75 -8.71
CA ALA A 52 16.61 14.95 -9.11
C ALA A 52 16.57 13.48 -8.60
N GLU A 53 15.61 13.10 -7.76
CA GLU A 53 15.60 11.77 -7.10
C GLU A 53 15.07 10.64 -8.00
N ASN A 54 14.25 10.95 -9.02
CA ASN A 54 13.57 9.99 -9.89
C ASN A 54 13.84 10.22 -11.39
N SER A 55 14.87 10.99 -11.73
CA SER A 55 15.23 11.32 -13.10
C SER A 55 16.41 10.50 -13.62
N LEU A 56 16.47 10.35 -14.95
CA LEU A 56 17.65 9.85 -15.64
C LEU A 56 18.85 10.76 -15.32
N GLN A 57 20.01 10.16 -15.08
CA GLN A 57 21.24 10.88 -14.74
C GLN A 57 22.25 10.71 -15.86
N ASN A 58 23.03 11.76 -16.13
CA ASN A 58 24.08 11.74 -17.16
C ASN A 58 23.58 11.28 -18.55
N GLY A 59 22.36 11.69 -18.93
CA GLY A 59 21.75 11.34 -20.22
C GLY A 59 22.42 11.98 -21.45
N SER A 60 23.19 13.05 -21.22
CA SER A 60 24.00 13.72 -22.24
C SER A 60 25.41 13.14 -22.39
N PHE A 61 25.80 12.14 -21.59
CA PHE A 61 27.12 11.48 -21.65
C PHE A 61 28.34 12.41 -21.52
N GLU A 62 28.15 13.61 -20.99
CA GLU A 62 29.21 14.60 -20.78
C GLU A 62 30.11 14.27 -19.57
N GLN A 63 29.77 13.18 -18.85
CA GLN A 63 30.61 12.60 -17.81
C GLN A 63 30.88 11.12 -18.10
N PRO A 64 32.14 10.66 -17.97
CA PRO A 64 33.33 11.46 -17.72
C PRO A 64 33.65 12.36 -18.92
N ASP A 65 34.29 13.51 -18.68
CA ASP A 65 34.83 14.34 -19.76
C ASP A 65 35.98 13.57 -20.42
N VAL A 66 35.81 13.22 -21.70
CA VAL A 66 36.83 12.50 -22.47
C VAL A 66 37.35 13.35 -23.62
N TYR A 67 38.68 13.44 -23.71
CA TYR A 67 39.38 14.18 -24.75
C TYR A 67 39.51 13.43 -26.08
N GLN A 68 39.05 12.19 -26.14
CA GLN A 68 39.15 11.34 -27.32
C GLN A 68 38.15 10.18 -27.19
N TYR A 69 37.87 9.52 -28.31
CA TYR A 69 37.10 8.28 -28.31
C TYR A 69 37.71 7.27 -27.34
N ARG A 70 36.90 6.74 -26.43
CA ARG A 70 37.37 5.89 -25.34
C ARG A 70 36.36 4.81 -24.97
N GLU A 71 36.84 3.57 -24.90
CA GLU A 71 36.19 2.49 -24.17
C GLU A 71 36.46 2.64 -22.67
N THR A 72 35.42 2.70 -21.86
CA THR A 72 35.56 2.82 -20.40
C THR A 72 34.35 2.24 -19.67
N SER A 73 34.57 1.59 -18.52
CA SER A 73 33.49 1.21 -17.58
C SER A 73 33.07 2.36 -16.67
N ASP A 74 33.84 3.45 -16.66
CA ASP A 74 33.70 4.55 -15.70
C ASP A 74 32.75 5.64 -16.21
N VAL A 75 31.64 5.26 -16.86
CA VAL A 75 30.57 6.18 -17.22
C VAL A 75 29.58 6.26 -16.05
N PRO A 76 29.48 7.39 -15.33
CA PRO A 76 28.59 7.51 -14.19
C PRO A 76 27.16 7.07 -14.51
N TYR A 77 26.62 6.25 -13.60
CA TYR A 77 25.26 5.70 -13.59
C TYR A 77 24.87 4.71 -14.69
N TRP A 78 25.58 4.72 -15.82
CA TRP A 78 25.33 3.83 -16.94
C TRP A 78 26.00 2.47 -16.75
N LYS A 79 25.35 1.43 -17.27
CA LYS A 79 25.87 0.07 -17.30
C LYS A 79 25.79 -0.49 -18.71
N SER A 80 26.75 -1.32 -19.05
CA SER A 80 26.76 -2.07 -20.31
C SER A 80 26.67 -3.56 -20.04
N THR A 81 26.01 -4.28 -20.95
CA THR A 81 25.98 -5.76 -20.94
C THR A 81 27.19 -6.38 -21.64
N THR A 82 28.12 -5.58 -22.15
CA THR A 82 29.42 -6.06 -22.65
C THR A 82 30.10 -6.96 -21.62
N THR A 83 30.89 -7.92 -22.08
CA THR A 83 31.60 -8.85 -21.18
C THR A 83 32.65 -8.15 -20.30
N SER A 84 33.12 -6.96 -20.70
CA SER A 84 34.00 -6.09 -19.91
C SER A 84 33.26 -5.03 -19.10
N GLY A 85 31.96 -4.80 -19.35
CA GLY A 85 31.20 -3.68 -18.78
C GLY A 85 31.56 -2.30 -19.36
N ASN A 86 32.37 -2.25 -20.42
CA ASN A 86 32.78 -1.01 -21.06
C ASN A 86 31.66 -0.40 -21.93
N ILE A 87 31.72 0.92 -22.03
CA ILE A 87 30.90 1.79 -22.88
C ILE A 87 31.86 2.60 -23.75
N GLU A 88 31.50 2.82 -25.01
CA GLU A 88 32.24 3.69 -25.92
C GLU A 88 31.66 5.10 -25.85
N ILE A 89 32.53 6.06 -25.55
CA ILE A 89 32.21 7.49 -25.56
C ILE A 89 33.03 8.16 -26.66
N GLY A 90 32.35 8.86 -27.55
CA GLY A 90 32.94 9.66 -28.62
C GLY A 90 32.76 11.16 -28.39
N SER A 91 33.53 11.96 -29.14
CA SER A 91 33.37 13.42 -29.21
C SER A 91 33.75 13.91 -30.62
N VAL A 92 33.24 15.09 -31.02
CA VAL A 92 33.56 15.69 -32.32
C VAL A 92 34.82 16.55 -32.25
N PHE A 93 35.73 16.42 -33.24
CA PHE A 93 36.97 17.18 -33.34
C PHE A 93 37.18 17.75 -34.75
N LYS A 94 37.79 18.94 -34.87
CA LYS A 94 38.33 19.43 -36.15
C LYS A 94 39.65 18.71 -36.46
N ASN A 95 39.79 18.19 -37.68
CA ASN A 95 41.09 17.78 -38.18
C ASN A 95 41.99 19.02 -38.35
N GLY A 96 43.22 18.96 -37.82
CA GLY A 96 44.23 20.04 -37.95
C GLY A 96 44.72 20.33 -39.38
N ASN A 97 44.04 19.82 -40.41
CA ASN A 97 44.42 19.94 -41.82
C ASN A 97 43.41 20.71 -42.69
N GLY A 98 42.43 21.39 -42.11
CA GLY A 98 41.52 22.29 -42.82
C GLY A 98 40.43 21.60 -43.66
N ASP A 99 40.48 20.29 -43.84
CA ASP A 99 39.46 19.51 -44.54
C ASP A 99 38.87 18.42 -43.64
N ASN A 100 37.54 18.51 -43.47
CA ASN A 100 36.58 17.55 -42.93
C ASN A 100 36.76 17.11 -41.47
N ASP A 101 35.75 17.44 -40.66
CA ASP A 101 35.49 16.87 -39.34
C ASP A 101 35.42 15.32 -39.44
N SER A 102 35.50 14.57 -38.34
CA SER A 102 35.32 13.11 -38.40
C SER A 102 34.79 12.56 -37.08
N LEU A 103 33.74 11.71 -37.14
CA LEU A 103 33.21 10.95 -35.99
C LEU A 103 34.22 9.93 -35.41
N HIS A 104 35.34 9.70 -36.11
CA HIS A 104 36.52 9.02 -35.61
C HIS A 104 37.68 10.01 -35.50
N MET A 105 38.10 10.30 -34.26
CA MET A 105 39.50 10.49 -33.82
C MET A 105 40.52 11.05 -34.83
N ARG A 106 41.05 12.25 -34.54
CA ARG A 106 42.51 12.43 -34.44
C ARG A 106 42.84 13.36 -33.28
N THR A 107 43.88 12.99 -32.54
CA THR A 107 44.52 13.77 -31.46
C THR A 107 44.55 15.27 -31.79
N GLY A 108 43.92 16.09 -30.95
CA GLY A 108 43.82 17.53 -31.14
C GLY A 108 43.06 18.21 -30.00
N GLU A 109 43.03 19.54 -30.04
CA GLU A 109 42.29 20.39 -29.09
C GLU A 109 40.78 20.16 -29.24
N LYS A 110 40.06 19.95 -28.13
CA LYS A 110 38.59 19.87 -28.09
C LYS A 110 38.03 21.18 -28.64
N VAL A 111 37.22 21.11 -29.69
CA VAL A 111 36.60 22.28 -30.31
C VAL A 111 35.11 22.08 -30.36
N ALA A 112 34.35 23.12 -30.05
CA ALA A 112 32.91 23.12 -30.29
C ALA A 112 32.66 22.79 -31.77
N ALA A 113 31.86 21.77 -32.05
CA ALA A 113 31.44 21.44 -33.40
C ALA A 113 30.76 22.68 -34.01
N ALA A 114 31.26 23.10 -35.18
CA ALA A 114 30.71 24.25 -35.87
C ALA A 114 29.31 23.90 -36.42
N GLU A 115 28.35 24.82 -36.30
CA GLU A 115 27.08 24.69 -37.02
C GLU A 115 27.36 24.48 -38.53
N GLY A 116 26.78 23.44 -39.12
CA GLY A 116 26.99 23.07 -40.52
C GLY A 116 28.20 22.15 -40.80
N SER A 117 28.77 21.49 -39.78
CA SER A 117 29.72 20.39 -39.98
C SER A 117 29.09 19.25 -40.78
N GLN A 118 29.90 18.54 -41.59
CA GLN A 118 29.47 17.34 -42.32
C GLN A 118 28.92 16.23 -41.39
N PHE A 119 29.28 16.28 -40.11
CA PHE A 119 28.94 15.26 -39.11
C PHE A 119 27.93 15.75 -38.08
N GLY A 120 27.26 16.89 -38.34
CA GLY A 120 26.36 17.54 -37.39
C GLY A 120 27.04 17.89 -36.06
N LYS A 121 26.32 18.63 -35.22
CA LYS A 121 26.71 18.88 -33.82
C LYS A 121 25.89 17.93 -32.93
N PRO A 122 26.49 17.15 -32.01
CA PRO A 122 25.75 16.45 -30.96
C PRO A 122 24.85 17.43 -30.20
N ALA A 123 23.76 16.94 -29.61
CA ALA A 123 22.75 17.81 -29.04
C ALA A 123 23.21 18.40 -27.69
N THR A 124 24.13 19.38 -27.71
CA THR A 124 24.66 19.94 -26.47
C THR A 124 23.76 20.99 -25.86
N SER A 125 23.63 20.92 -24.54
CA SER A 125 23.34 22.08 -23.68
C SER A 125 24.59 22.77 -23.11
N ASN A 126 25.77 22.11 -23.08
CA ASN A 126 26.92 22.60 -22.28
C ASN A 126 28.32 22.58 -22.96
N GLY A 127 28.41 22.37 -24.28
CA GLY A 127 29.66 22.63 -25.03
C GLY A 127 30.76 21.57 -24.96
N ASN A 128 30.46 20.34 -24.51
CA ASN A 128 31.43 19.23 -24.48
C ASN A 128 31.27 18.20 -25.62
N ASP A 129 30.21 18.30 -26.45
CA ASP A 129 29.99 17.57 -27.71
C ASP A 129 30.31 16.06 -27.64
N GLN A 130 29.98 15.40 -26.52
CA GLN A 130 30.16 13.96 -26.32
C GLN A 130 28.88 13.16 -26.59
N TYR A 131 29.03 11.89 -26.92
CA TYR A 131 27.93 10.95 -27.13
C TYR A 131 28.36 9.52 -26.80
N ALA A 132 27.39 8.62 -26.59
CA ALA A 132 27.63 7.19 -26.44
C ALA A 132 27.47 6.45 -27.77
N GLU A 133 28.30 5.44 -28.01
CA GLU A 133 28.02 4.40 -29.00
C GLU A 133 27.43 3.19 -28.24
N LEU A 134 26.24 2.74 -28.63
CA LEU A 134 25.46 1.74 -27.86
C LEU A 134 26.17 0.39 -27.70
N ASN A 135 27.02 0.09 -28.67
CA ASN A 135 27.87 -1.09 -28.67
C ASN A 135 29.29 -0.61 -28.39
N SER A 136 30.02 -1.39 -27.59
CA SER A 136 31.48 -1.29 -27.53
C SER A 136 32.06 -2.11 -28.69
N ASN A 137 33.26 -2.68 -28.55
CA ASN A 137 33.78 -3.74 -29.43
C ASN A 137 32.94 -5.04 -29.59
N GLN A 138 31.70 -5.09 -29.09
CA GLN A 138 30.76 -6.19 -29.21
C GLN A 138 29.32 -5.66 -29.06
N ALA A 139 28.37 -6.31 -29.75
CA ALA A 139 26.95 -5.95 -29.64
C ALA A 139 26.47 -6.06 -28.20
N SER A 140 25.86 -5.01 -27.66
CA SER A 140 25.44 -4.97 -26.25
C SER A 140 24.21 -4.10 -26.05
N SER A 141 23.76 -4.02 -24.81
CA SER A 141 22.79 -3.06 -24.35
C SER A 141 23.42 -2.11 -23.35
N LEU A 142 23.13 -0.82 -23.52
CA LEU A 142 23.42 0.24 -22.57
C LEU A 142 22.16 0.47 -21.72
N TYR A 143 22.27 0.54 -20.39
CA TYR A 143 21.08 0.71 -19.56
C TYR A 143 21.35 1.44 -18.24
N GLN A 144 20.27 2.02 -17.71
CA GLN A 144 20.18 2.54 -16.35
C GLN A 144 18.95 1.94 -15.65
N VAL A 145 18.99 1.83 -14.33
CA VAL A 145 17.79 1.62 -13.50
C VAL A 145 17.55 2.89 -12.71
N VAL A 146 16.35 3.44 -12.82
CA VAL A 146 15.94 4.68 -12.16
C VAL A 146 14.78 4.41 -11.20
N ASN A 147 14.71 5.19 -10.13
CA ASN A 147 13.53 5.20 -9.27
C ASN A 147 12.37 5.85 -10.03
N THR A 148 11.18 5.28 -9.91
CA THR A 148 9.98 5.79 -10.57
C THR A 148 8.79 5.77 -9.63
N VAL A 149 7.84 6.66 -9.86
CA VAL A 149 6.59 6.71 -9.07
C VAL A 149 5.51 5.92 -9.80
N PRO A 150 4.85 4.93 -9.15
CA PRO A 150 3.73 4.21 -9.74
C PRO A 150 2.64 5.15 -10.27
N GLU A 151 2.04 4.79 -11.40
CA GLU A 151 1.00 5.53 -12.11
C GLU A 151 1.41 6.91 -12.65
N SER A 152 2.62 7.39 -12.39
CA SER A 152 3.14 8.58 -13.08
C SER A 152 3.46 8.27 -14.54
N LYS A 153 3.36 9.29 -15.39
CA LYS A 153 3.74 9.23 -16.80
C LYS A 153 5.14 9.81 -16.96
N TYR A 154 5.95 9.21 -17.82
CA TYR A 154 7.26 9.69 -18.20
C TYR A 154 7.29 9.82 -19.73
N ASP A 155 7.43 11.04 -20.23
CA ASP A 155 7.65 11.28 -21.64
C ASP A 155 9.16 11.23 -21.89
N TRP A 156 9.59 10.57 -22.97
CA TRP A 156 11.00 10.37 -23.27
C TRP A 156 11.43 11.17 -24.48
N GLY A 157 12.69 11.60 -24.48
CA GLY A 157 13.35 12.25 -25.60
C GLY A 157 14.79 11.80 -25.71
N LEU A 158 15.30 11.66 -26.93
CA LEU A 158 16.71 11.33 -27.18
C LEU A 158 17.12 11.78 -28.58
N TYR A 159 18.43 11.89 -28.80
CA TYR A 159 19.01 12.03 -30.13
C TYR A 159 19.68 10.75 -30.58
N HIS A 160 19.38 10.33 -31.80
CA HIS A 160 19.98 9.17 -32.42
C HIS A 160 20.57 9.53 -33.79
N ARG A 161 21.67 8.87 -34.14
CA ARG A 161 22.35 9.03 -35.41
C ARG A 161 22.97 7.70 -35.84
N GLY A 162 22.81 7.37 -37.11
CA GLY A 162 23.58 6.30 -37.74
C GLY A 162 24.99 6.75 -38.11
N ARG A 163 25.91 5.82 -38.24
CA ARG A 163 27.34 6.14 -38.38
C ARG A 163 27.80 6.36 -39.81
N GLN A 164 27.35 5.51 -40.72
CA GLN A 164 27.75 5.52 -42.14
C GLN A 164 26.55 5.50 -43.10
N GLY A 165 25.36 5.30 -42.57
CA GLY A 165 24.08 5.34 -43.25
C GLY A 165 22.99 5.13 -42.21
N LYS A 166 21.84 4.64 -42.66
CA LYS A 166 20.74 4.31 -41.75
C LYS A 166 21.11 3.17 -40.81
N ASP A 167 21.08 3.48 -39.52
CA ASP A 167 21.22 2.50 -38.45
C ASP A 167 19.93 2.53 -37.60
N ALA A 168 19.64 1.43 -36.93
CA ALA A 168 18.45 1.32 -36.09
C ALA A 168 18.81 0.86 -34.66
N MET A 169 18.18 1.50 -33.68
CA MET A 169 18.26 1.14 -32.27
C MET A 169 16.86 0.93 -31.67
N ALA A 170 16.80 0.40 -30.46
CA ALA A 170 15.60 0.26 -29.67
C ALA A 170 15.77 0.92 -28.31
N LEU A 171 14.77 1.71 -27.90
CA LEU A 171 14.53 2.03 -26.50
C LEU A 171 13.65 0.91 -25.91
N VAL A 172 14.06 0.37 -24.76
CA VAL A 172 13.39 -0.72 -24.04
C VAL A 172 13.17 -0.30 -22.60
N VAL A 173 11.90 -0.14 -22.20
CA VAL A 173 11.50 0.34 -20.87
C VAL A 173 10.67 -0.73 -20.17
N GLY A 174 10.99 -1.04 -18.92
CA GLY A 174 10.23 -2.02 -18.16
C GLY A 174 10.67 -2.17 -16.71
N PRO A 175 10.13 -3.15 -15.96
CA PRO A 175 10.42 -3.31 -14.55
C PRO A 175 11.88 -3.74 -14.31
N LYS A 176 12.49 -3.18 -13.26
CA LYS A 176 13.75 -3.72 -12.74
C LYS A 176 13.58 -5.19 -12.34
N GLN A 177 14.44 -6.04 -12.90
CA GLN A 177 14.47 -7.47 -12.63
C GLN A 177 15.37 -7.80 -11.43
N ASN A 178 15.15 -8.97 -10.82
CA ASN A 178 15.99 -9.48 -9.72
C ASN A 178 17.44 -9.77 -10.17
N VAL A 179 17.64 -10.00 -11.47
CA VAL A 179 18.93 -10.21 -12.10
C VAL A 179 19.12 -9.10 -13.12
N ALA A 180 20.26 -8.43 -13.10
CA ALA A 180 20.58 -7.42 -14.11
C ALA A 180 20.70 -8.07 -15.51
N PRO A 181 20.35 -7.36 -16.60
CA PRO A 181 20.61 -7.87 -17.94
C PRO A 181 22.12 -8.11 -18.11
N MET A 182 22.48 -9.21 -18.76
CA MET A 182 23.87 -9.60 -18.93
C MET A 182 24.05 -10.57 -20.10
N LYS A 183 25.28 -10.65 -20.60
CA LYS A 183 25.71 -11.64 -21.59
C LYS A 183 26.52 -12.76 -20.95
N THR A 184 26.54 -13.93 -21.60
CA THR A 184 27.38 -15.07 -21.17
C THR A 184 28.68 -15.20 -21.96
N SER A 185 28.74 -14.60 -23.14
CA SER A 185 29.93 -14.49 -23.99
C SER A 185 29.82 -13.27 -24.90
N ALA A 186 30.89 -12.93 -25.61
CA ALA A 186 30.89 -11.75 -26.48
C ALA A 186 29.89 -11.83 -27.64
N THR A 187 29.51 -13.03 -28.06
CA THR A 187 28.58 -13.26 -29.18
C THR A 187 27.17 -13.62 -28.74
N SER A 188 26.90 -13.81 -27.44
CA SER A 188 25.54 -14.08 -26.95
C SER A 188 24.71 -12.81 -26.85
N ASN A 189 23.41 -12.89 -27.12
CA ASN A 189 22.47 -11.80 -26.84
C ASN A 189 22.17 -11.72 -25.33
N ASP A 190 22.18 -10.51 -24.76
CA ASP A 190 21.58 -10.28 -23.45
C ASP A 190 20.04 -10.34 -23.51
N GLN A 191 19.38 -10.23 -22.37
CA GLN A 191 17.92 -10.32 -22.30
C GLN A 191 17.20 -9.20 -23.07
N LEU A 192 17.71 -7.97 -23.09
CA LEU A 192 17.08 -6.86 -23.81
C LEU A 192 17.24 -7.05 -25.32
N GLN A 193 18.44 -7.45 -25.76
CA GLN A 193 18.71 -7.87 -27.14
C GLN A 193 17.79 -9.02 -27.58
N GLN A 194 17.51 -9.99 -26.69
CA GLN A 194 16.58 -11.08 -26.99
C GLN A 194 15.13 -10.58 -27.16
N ILE A 195 14.65 -9.61 -26.36
CA ILE A 195 13.32 -9.00 -26.54
C ILE A 195 13.25 -8.33 -27.91
N VAL A 196 14.24 -7.49 -28.22
CA VAL A 196 14.32 -6.75 -29.49
C VAL A 196 14.40 -7.69 -30.68
N THR A 197 15.24 -8.73 -30.61
CA THR A 197 15.34 -9.76 -31.66
C THR A 197 14.00 -10.45 -31.89
N TRP A 198 13.28 -10.77 -30.81
CA TRP A 198 11.97 -11.41 -30.93
C TRP A 198 10.95 -10.49 -31.61
N VAL A 199 10.92 -9.20 -31.26
CA VAL A 199 10.03 -8.18 -31.87
C VAL A 199 10.36 -7.97 -33.35
N SER A 200 11.63 -7.76 -33.70
CA SER A 200 12.05 -7.51 -35.09
C SER A 200 11.81 -8.71 -36.02
N GLY A 201 11.64 -9.92 -35.47
CA GLY A 201 11.27 -11.11 -36.23
C GLY A 201 9.79 -11.20 -36.64
N GLN A 202 8.93 -10.28 -36.18
CA GLN A 202 7.46 -10.38 -36.30
C GLN A 202 6.96 -9.68 -37.57
N GLN A 203 7.27 -10.26 -38.72
CA GLN A 203 7.01 -9.67 -40.04
C GLN A 203 5.52 -9.51 -40.40
N ASP A 204 4.62 -10.17 -39.66
CA ASP A 204 3.17 -10.10 -39.85
C ASP A 204 2.52 -8.93 -39.10
N ARG A 205 3.28 -8.15 -38.34
CA ARG A 205 2.80 -7.02 -37.55
C ARG A 205 3.24 -5.69 -38.12
N ASP A 206 2.32 -4.74 -38.11
CA ASP A 206 2.59 -3.36 -38.49
C ASP A 206 2.98 -2.55 -37.25
N PHE A 207 4.23 -2.11 -37.21
CA PHE A 207 4.78 -1.25 -36.16
C PHE A 207 4.90 0.21 -36.61
N GLY A 208 4.38 0.56 -37.79
CA GLY A 208 4.58 1.88 -38.41
C GLY A 208 5.97 2.10 -39.00
N LEU A 209 6.84 1.07 -39.01
CA LEU A 209 8.17 1.07 -39.63
C LEU A 209 8.44 -0.21 -40.41
N ASP A 210 9.26 -0.11 -41.46
CA ASP A 210 9.86 -1.27 -42.14
C ASP A 210 10.91 -1.93 -41.24
N MET A 211 10.47 -2.89 -40.44
CA MET A 211 11.29 -3.65 -39.49
C MET A 211 12.24 -4.66 -40.13
N VAL A 212 12.17 -4.86 -41.46
CA VAL A 212 13.01 -5.82 -42.17
C VAL A 212 14.21 -5.14 -42.79
N HIS A 213 14.00 -4.01 -43.46
CA HIS A 213 15.09 -3.33 -44.19
C HIS A 213 15.49 -2.00 -43.59
N PHE A 214 14.73 -1.46 -42.61
CA PHE A 214 14.98 -0.15 -42.01
C PHE A 214 15.23 0.95 -43.06
N SER A 215 14.45 0.89 -44.15
CA SER A 215 14.67 1.72 -45.34
C SER A 215 14.31 3.20 -45.15
N GLN A 216 13.51 3.50 -44.12
CA GLN A 216 13.01 4.83 -43.76
C GLN A 216 13.52 5.26 -42.38
N THR A 217 13.71 6.56 -42.19
CA THR A 217 13.97 7.15 -40.86
C THR A 217 12.66 7.31 -40.09
N GLY A 218 12.75 7.39 -38.76
CA GLY A 218 11.61 7.63 -37.87
C GLY A 218 11.58 6.71 -36.65
N THR A 219 10.47 6.79 -35.91
CA THR A 219 10.21 6.00 -34.71
C THR A 219 9.02 5.07 -34.95
N SER A 220 9.08 3.84 -34.45
CA SER A 220 7.94 2.94 -34.46
C SER A 220 6.84 3.43 -33.54
N ARG A 221 5.62 2.94 -33.77
CA ARG A 221 4.57 2.98 -32.75
C ARG A 221 5.05 2.29 -31.48
N LYS A 222 4.45 2.63 -30.35
CA LYS A 222 4.74 1.97 -29.06
C LYS A 222 4.44 0.48 -29.12
N ILE A 223 5.41 -0.35 -28.75
CA ILE A 223 5.31 -1.81 -28.78
C ILE A 223 5.25 -2.34 -27.34
N THR A 224 4.18 -3.04 -26.98
CA THR A 224 4.07 -3.69 -25.66
C THR A 224 4.34 -5.19 -25.76
N VAL A 225 5.28 -5.69 -24.95
CA VAL A 225 5.63 -7.11 -24.84
C VAL A 225 5.55 -7.54 -23.38
N TYR A 226 5.08 -8.76 -23.15
CA TYR A 226 5.12 -9.40 -21.84
C TYR A 226 6.16 -10.51 -21.83
N THR A 227 7.03 -10.52 -20.83
CA THR A 227 8.03 -11.57 -20.67
C THR A 227 7.84 -12.36 -19.38
N THR A 228 8.36 -13.58 -19.38
CA THR A 228 8.75 -14.24 -18.13
C THR A 228 9.87 -13.46 -17.44
N LYS A 229 10.13 -13.76 -16.16
CA LYS A 229 11.19 -13.10 -15.39
C LYS A 229 12.58 -13.47 -15.90
N PHE A 230 13.54 -12.57 -15.69
CA PHE A 230 14.93 -12.91 -15.96
C PHE A 230 15.40 -14.06 -15.05
N ALA A 231 16.14 -14.98 -15.64
CA ALA A 231 16.85 -16.05 -14.97
C ALA A 231 18.36 -15.75 -14.94
N SER A 232 19.11 -16.54 -14.16
CA SER A 232 20.57 -16.43 -14.10
C SER A 232 21.23 -16.72 -15.45
N GLY A 233 22.37 -16.09 -15.71
CA GLY A 233 23.21 -16.41 -16.88
C GLY A 233 22.65 -15.90 -18.21
N GLY A 234 22.08 -14.69 -18.24
CA GLY A 234 21.68 -14.03 -19.49
C GLY A 234 20.44 -14.64 -20.18
N ARG A 235 19.56 -15.31 -19.44
CA ARG A 235 18.38 -16.02 -19.97
C ARG A 235 17.08 -15.56 -19.30
N PHE A 236 15.96 -16.00 -19.85
CA PHE A 236 14.63 -15.91 -19.26
C PHE A 236 14.23 -17.22 -18.56
N ASP A 237 13.33 -17.15 -17.57
CA ASP A 237 12.73 -18.35 -16.97
C ASP A 237 11.71 -18.98 -17.92
N THR A 238 12.13 -20.01 -18.65
CA THR A 238 11.27 -20.75 -19.57
C THR A 238 10.52 -21.91 -18.92
N THR A 239 10.53 -22.03 -17.58
CA THR A 239 9.87 -23.14 -16.89
C THR A 239 8.36 -23.10 -17.18
N GLY A 240 7.86 -24.15 -17.84
CA GLY A 240 6.44 -24.30 -18.15
C GLY A 240 5.92 -23.43 -19.30
N VAL A 241 6.78 -22.80 -20.11
CA VAL A 241 6.39 -22.04 -21.30
C VAL A 241 7.24 -22.41 -22.52
N SER A 242 6.68 -22.31 -23.72
CA SER A 242 7.39 -22.59 -24.98
C SER A 242 8.20 -21.39 -25.49
N SER A 243 7.78 -20.18 -25.14
CA SER A 243 8.43 -18.91 -25.43
C SER A 243 8.50 -18.11 -24.13
N PRO A 244 9.58 -17.39 -23.85
CA PRO A 244 9.62 -16.44 -22.74
C PRO A 244 8.93 -15.11 -23.07
N PHE A 245 8.46 -14.92 -24.31
CA PHE A 245 7.83 -13.70 -24.82
C PHE A 245 6.37 -13.97 -25.23
N SER A 246 5.51 -13.00 -24.93
CA SER A 246 4.08 -12.99 -25.26
C SER A 246 3.60 -11.57 -25.58
N TRP A 247 2.59 -11.47 -26.44
CA TRP A 247 1.88 -10.21 -26.70
C TRP A 247 0.84 -9.86 -25.63
N SER A 248 0.51 -10.81 -24.76
CA SER A 248 -0.49 -10.64 -23.70
C SER A 248 0.05 -11.12 -22.36
N LYS A 249 -0.40 -10.45 -21.30
CA LYS A 249 -0.13 -10.85 -19.92
C LYS A 249 -0.78 -12.19 -19.62
N ASP A 250 -0.04 -13.07 -18.96
CA ASP A 250 -0.59 -14.30 -18.38
C ASP A 250 0.11 -14.64 -17.05
N SER A 251 -0.17 -15.83 -16.50
CA SER A 251 0.37 -16.27 -15.21
C SER A 251 1.91 -16.44 -15.17
N ARG A 252 2.56 -16.53 -16.33
CA ARG A 252 4.02 -16.69 -16.49
C ARG A 252 4.66 -15.45 -17.13
N HIS A 253 3.99 -14.80 -18.08
CA HIS A 253 4.43 -13.57 -18.73
C HIS A 253 3.94 -12.33 -17.96
N THR A 254 4.59 -12.05 -16.84
CA THR A 254 4.17 -11.01 -15.89
C THR A 254 4.87 -9.68 -16.07
N GLU A 255 6.05 -9.67 -16.68
CA GLU A 255 6.88 -8.47 -16.82
C GLU A 255 6.47 -7.72 -18.08
N ARG A 256 5.89 -6.53 -17.93
CA ARG A 256 5.48 -5.67 -19.05
C ARG A 256 6.66 -4.81 -19.51
N TRP A 257 6.97 -4.85 -20.80
CA TRP A 257 7.99 -4.03 -21.44
C TRP A 257 7.35 -3.19 -22.55
N GLU A 258 7.80 -1.95 -22.66
CA GLU A 258 7.44 -1.04 -23.74
C GLU A 258 8.69 -0.72 -24.55
N LEU A 259 8.55 -0.78 -25.87
CA LEU A 259 9.67 -0.62 -26.80
C LEU A 259 9.33 0.34 -27.93
N TRP A 260 10.36 1.01 -28.42
CA TRP A 260 10.34 1.85 -29.61
C TRP A 260 11.56 1.57 -30.44
N ILE A 261 11.35 1.31 -31.72
CA ILE A 261 12.41 1.13 -32.70
C ILE A 261 12.63 2.47 -33.40
N ILE A 262 13.89 2.91 -33.43
CA ILE A 262 14.29 4.22 -33.90
C ILE A 262 15.29 4.03 -35.02
N VAL A 263 15.04 4.67 -36.17
CA VAL A 263 15.91 4.61 -37.35
C VAL A 263 16.31 6.03 -37.73
N SER A 264 17.61 6.27 -37.84
CA SER A 264 18.15 7.59 -38.19
C SER A 264 19.26 7.42 -39.23
N ASP A 265 19.39 8.39 -40.13
CA ASP A 265 20.49 8.43 -41.10
C ASP A 265 21.78 8.95 -40.44
N CYS A 266 22.83 9.11 -41.24
CA CYS A 266 24.16 9.50 -40.77
C CYS A 266 24.59 10.90 -41.19
N ASP A 267 23.70 11.74 -41.70
CA ASP A 267 23.99 13.12 -42.10
C ASP A 267 23.87 14.09 -40.91
N GLU A 268 22.85 13.94 -40.07
CA GLU A 268 22.63 14.77 -38.88
C GLU A 268 22.27 13.97 -37.62
N TRP A 269 22.06 14.66 -36.51
CA TRP A 269 21.54 14.09 -35.27
C TRP A 269 20.03 14.29 -35.23
N TYR A 270 19.28 13.19 -35.21
CA TYR A 270 17.83 13.22 -35.28
C TYR A 270 17.23 13.15 -33.88
N GLY A 271 16.35 14.11 -33.57
CA GLY A 271 15.59 14.11 -32.32
C GLY A 271 14.40 13.15 -32.41
N HIS A 272 14.20 12.34 -31.38
CA HIS A 272 13.09 11.41 -31.25
C HIS A 272 12.33 11.62 -29.94
N GLY A 273 11.07 11.19 -29.90
CA GLY A 273 10.17 11.43 -28.77
C GLY A 273 9.87 12.92 -28.62
N GLU A 274 10.08 13.48 -27.43
CA GLU A 274 9.87 14.92 -27.18
C GLU A 274 10.72 15.85 -28.08
N PHE A 275 11.81 15.36 -28.68
CA PHE A 275 12.66 16.14 -29.58
C PHE A 275 12.26 16.07 -31.05
N ASN A 276 11.23 15.30 -31.40
CA ASN A 276 10.75 15.18 -32.77
C ASN A 276 9.98 16.42 -33.26
N GLY A 277 9.77 17.42 -32.39
CA GLY A 277 9.10 18.70 -32.73
C GLY A 277 7.57 18.64 -32.80
N ASP A 278 6.99 17.44 -32.94
CA ASP A 278 5.56 17.16 -32.88
C ASP A 278 5.19 16.40 -31.58
N GLU A 279 3.98 16.62 -31.05
CA GLU A 279 3.46 15.81 -29.94
C GLU A 279 3.26 14.35 -30.41
N ASP A 280 4.16 13.46 -29.98
CA ASP A 280 4.05 12.03 -30.21
C ASP A 280 3.41 11.33 -29.00
N PRO A 281 2.10 10.98 -29.04
CA PRO A 281 1.43 10.32 -27.91
C PRO A 281 2.04 8.94 -27.60
N ASP A 282 2.73 8.32 -28.57
CA ASP A 282 3.43 7.06 -28.35
C ASP A 282 4.77 7.26 -27.63
N ALA A 283 5.31 8.48 -27.49
CA ALA A 283 6.59 8.75 -26.80
C ALA A 283 6.49 8.84 -25.27
N SER A 284 5.60 8.06 -24.66
CA SER A 284 5.29 8.10 -23.23
C SER A 284 5.33 6.72 -22.59
N TYR A 285 5.72 6.64 -21.32
CA TYR A 285 5.67 5.44 -20.50
C TYR A 285 4.86 5.70 -19.22
N ILE A 286 3.81 4.91 -18.97
CA ILE A 286 3.06 4.99 -17.71
C ILE A 286 3.53 3.88 -16.79
N VAL A 287 4.05 4.26 -15.62
CA VAL A 287 4.60 3.31 -14.66
C VAL A 287 3.48 2.41 -14.12
N PRO A 288 3.56 1.08 -14.28
CA PRO A 288 2.57 0.17 -13.73
C PRO A 288 2.43 0.27 -12.21
N GLU A 289 1.23 -0.04 -11.70
CA GLU A 289 0.98 -0.10 -10.26
C GLU A 289 1.98 -1.05 -9.57
N GLY A 290 2.56 -0.59 -8.45
CA GLY A 290 3.54 -1.35 -7.66
C GLY A 290 4.98 -1.34 -8.20
N GLN A 291 5.25 -0.71 -9.35
CA GLN A 291 6.61 -0.57 -9.90
C GLN A 291 7.28 0.73 -9.41
N ASN A 292 8.29 0.59 -8.53
CA ASN A 292 9.04 1.73 -7.98
C ASN A 292 10.43 1.92 -8.61
N GLU A 293 10.88 0.96 -9.43
CA GLU A 293 12.16 1.01 -10.13
C GLU A 293 11.93 0.56 -11.58
N THR A 294 12.42 1.35 -12.53
CA THR A 294 12.27 1.11 -13.96
C THR A 294 13.64 0.96 -14.61
N LEU A 295 13.80 -0.08 -15.43
CA LEU A 295 14.95 -0.27 -16.29
C LEU A 295 14.72 0.47 -17.61
N LEU A 296 15.70 1.27 -18.00
CA LEU A 296 15.76 2.00 -19.27
C LEU A 296 16.95 1.47 -20.05
N GLY A 297 16.68 0.76 -21.14
CA GLY A 297 17.70 0.09 -21.95
C GLY A 297 17.71 0.55 -23.40
N PHE A 298 18.90 0.57 -23.99
CA PHE A 298 19.16 0.97 -25.35
C PHE A 298 19.91 -0.14 -26.06
N VAL A 299 19.40 -0.55 -27.20
CA VAL A 299 19.86 -1.76 -27.91
C VAL A 299 20.08 -1.43 -29.38
N ALA A 300 21.24 -1.76 -29.94
CA ALA A 300 21.40 -1.71 -31.39
C ALA A 300 20.60 -2.83 -32.07
N VAL A 301 19.82 -2.45 -33.09
CA VAL A 301 18.94 -3.35 -33.85
C VAL A 301 19.56 -3.69 -35.19
N SER A 302 20.03 -2.68 -35.93
CA SER A 302 20.66 -2.85 -37.24
C SER A 302 21.67 -1.76 -37.51
N THR A 303 22.52 -2.00 -38.50
CA THR A 303 23.45 -1.01 -39.03
C THR A 303 23.51 -1.14 -40.55
N SER A 304 23.77 -0.03 -41.23
CA SER A 304 23.99 0.09 -42.67
C SER A 304 25.09 -0.83 -43.22
N THR A 305 26.06 -1.22 -42.38
CA THR A 305 27.14 -2.15 -42.73
C THR A 305 26.82 -3.61 -42.43
N GLY A 306 25.75 -3.88 -41.68
CA GLY A 306 25.39 -5.19 -41.15
C GLY A 306 26.19 -5.61 -39.92
N ASP A 307 27.20 -4.84 -39.51
CA ASP A 307 27.95 -5.07 -38.27
C ASP A 307 27.28 -4.31 -37.11
N ILE A 308 26.55 -5.04 -36.27
CA ILE A 308 25.87 -4.47 -35.10
C ILE A 308 26.80 -4.18 -33.92
N THR A 309 28.12 -4.27 -34.11
CA THR A 309 29.11 -3.89 -33.09
C THR A 309 29.56 -2.44 -33.19
N SER A 310 29.21 -1.70 -34.25
CA SER A 310 29.46 -0.26 -34.37
C SER A 310 28.41 0.38 -35.28
N GLY A 311 27.89 1.55 -34.91
CA GLY A 311 26.95 2.27 -35.78
C GLY A 311 25.95 3.19 -35.07
N ASN A 312 25.36 2.72 -33.98
CA ASN A 312 24.24 3.41 -33.34
C ASN A 312 24.77 4.38 -32.28
N LEU A 313 24.70 5.68 -32.59
CA LEU A 313 25.16 6.76 -31.72
C LEU A 313 23.97 7.37 -30.98
N LEU A 314 24.10 7.54 -29.66
CA LEU A 314 23.06 8.00 -28.76
C LEU A 314 23.54 9.20 -27.95
N ASP A 315 22.70 10.22 -27.85
CA ASP A 315 22.96 11.41 -27.05
C ASP A 315 21.68 12.02 -26.46
N ALA A 316 21.85 12.92 -25.48
CA ALA A 316 20.85 13.76 -24.87
C ALA A 316 19.57 13.02 -24.42
N VAL A 317 19.71 11.83 -23.85
CA VAL A 317 18.58 11.07 -23.33
C VAL A 317 17.94 11.83 -22.17
N GLN A 318 16.63 12.00 -22.21
CA GLN A 318 15.86 12.62 -21.14
C GLN A 318 14.53 11.90 -20.90
N PHE A 319 14.07 11.99 -19.65
CA PHE A 319 12.75 11.58 -19.24
C PHE A 319 12.12 12.69 -18.41
N ARG A 320 10.96 13.17 -18.86
CA ARG A 320 10.18 14.18 -18.16
C ARG A 320 9.05 13.51 -17.41
N GLN A 321 9.03 13.68 -16.10
CA GLN A 321 8.02 13.07 -15.23
C GLN A 321 6.75 13.94 -15.17
N TYR A 322 5.60 13.30 -15.18
CA TYR A 322 4.29 13.89 -14.96
C TYR A 322 3.54 13.09 -13.90
N TYR A 323 2.96 13.79 -12.92
CA TYR A 323 2.11 13.17 -11.91
C TYR A 323 0.68 13.02 -12.43
N ARG A 324 0.06 11.90 -12.07
CA ARG A 324 -1.34 11.64 -12.36
C ARG A 324 -2.23 12.52 -11.49
N MET A 325 -3.28 13.07 -12.07
CA MET A 325 -4.31 13.85 -11.40
C MET A 325 -5.68 13.22 -11.62
N ASP A 326 -6.45 13.03 -10.55
CA ASP A 326 -7.82 12.50 -10.61
C ASP A 326 -8.78 13.45 -9.90
N PHE A 327 -9.86 13.84 -10.58
CA PHE A 327 -10.84 14.82 -10.11
C PHE A 327 -12.25 14.23 -10.06
N GLN A 328 -12.92 14.45 -8.92
CA GLN A 328 -14.27 13.96 -8.64
C GLN A 328 -15.10 15.04 -7.93
N THR A 329 -16.41 15.05 -8.18
CA THR A 329 -17.37 15.92 -7.49
C THR A 329 -18.73 15.24 -7.37
N PRO A 330 -19.49 15.48 -6.30
CA PRO A 330 -20.88 15.02 -6.19
C PRO A 330 -21.81 15.82 -7.12
N PRO A 331 -23.06 15.36 -7.35
CA PRO A 331 -24.03 16.03 -8.23
C PRO A 331 -24.39 17.47 -7.81
N SER A 332 -24.19 17.82 -6.55
CA SER A 332 -24.55 19.11 -5.96
C SER A 332 -23.57 20.25 -6.31
N GLY A 333 -22.57 19.99 -7.16
CA GLY A 333 -21.64 21.00 -7.63
C GLY A 333 -20.79 20.54 -8.81
N SER A 334 -19.99 21.45 -9.33
CA SER A 334 -19.05 21.21 -10.42
C SER A 334 -17.66 21.72 -10.05
N GLY A 335 -16.66 21.32 -10.83
CA GLY A 335 -15.31 21.82 -10.69
C GLY A 335 -14.64 22.10 -12.03
N THR A 336 -13.54 22.84 -11.95
CA THR A 336 -12.55 22.95 -13.02
C THR A 336 -11.16 22.73 -12.44
N TYR A 337 -10.22 22.26 -13.26
CA TYR A 337 -8.80 22.34 -12.94
C TYR A 337 -8.05 23.02 -14.07
N SER A 338 -6.94 23.68 -13.74
CA SER A 338 -5.96 24.15 -14.70
C SER A 338 -4.55 23.91 -14.16
N THR A 339 -3.60 23.74 -15.08
CA THR A 339 -2.18 23.58 -14.79
C THR A 339 -1.47 24.84 -15.28
N ASP A 340 -0.62 25.46 -14.46
CA ASP A 340 0.22 26.61 -14.80
C ASP A 340 -0.54 27.79 -15.47
N GLY A 341 -1.81 27.98 -15.11
CA GLY A 341 -2.66 29.05 -15.65
C GLY A 341 -3.23 28.77 -17.04
N GLU A 342 -3.11 27.55 -17.55
CA GLU A 342 -3.74 27.10 -18.80
C GLU A 342 -5.28 27.16 -18.74
N THR A 343 -5.91 26.92 -19.91
CA THR A 343 -7.37 26.93 -20.04
C THR A 343 -7.99 25.89 -19.10
N PRO A 344 -8.90 26.30 -18.18
CA PRO A 344 -9.49 25.37 -17.24
C PRO A 344 -10.32 24.27 -17.92
N VAL A 345 -10.12 23.03 -17.46
CA VAL A 345 -10.88 21.85 -17.89
C VAL A 345 -11.96 21.56 -16.85
N ALA A 346 -13.21 21.43 -17.31
CA ALA A 346 -14.34 21.16 -16.44
C ALA A 346 -14.51 19.68 -16.10
N PHE A 347 -15.03 19.41 -14.90
CA PHE A 347 -15.46 18.09 -14.45
C PHE A 347 -16.71 18.19 -13.57
N ASP A 348 -17.54 17.16 -13.60
CA ASP A 348 -18.79 17.07 -12.83
C ASP A 348 -19.04 15.63 -12.35
N SER A 349 -20.19 15.41 -11.69
CA SER A 349 -20.54 14.09 -11.16
C SER A 349 -20.76 13.00 -12.21
N ALA A 350 -21.07 13.37 -13.46
CA ALA A 350 -21.24 12.45 -14.57
C ALA A 350 -19.90 12.18 -15.29
N ALA A 351 -18.90 13.03 -15.08
CA ALA A 351 -17.61 13.00 -15.75
C ALA A 351 -16.46 13.16 -14.75
N SER A 352 -16.16 12.09 -14.00
CA SER A 352 -14.85 11.98 -13.33
C SER A 352 -13.75 12.13 -14.38
N LYS A 353 -12.70 12.90 -14.03
CA LYS A 353 -11.66 13.27 -14.99
C LYS A 353 -10.29 12.88 -14.46
N SER A 354 -9.52 12.20 -15.30
CA SER A 354 -8.11 11.90 -15.04
C SER A 354 -7.25 12.61 -16.06
N ASP A 355 -6.11 13.12 -15.62
CA ASP A 355 -5.14 13.83 -16.45
C ASP A 355 -3.71 13.72 -15.89
N TYR A 356 -2.75 14.34 -16.56
CA TYR A 356 -1.35 14.40 -16.13
C TYR A 356 -0.83 15.84 -16.17
N ALA A 357 -0.02 16.21 -15.19
CA ALA A 357 0.67 17.49 -15.16
C ALA A 357 2.14 17.30 -14.82
N LEU A 358 2.99 18.19 -15.35
CA LEU A 358 4.43 18.15 -15.16
C LEU A 358 4.76 18.27 -13.67
N VAL A 359 5.77 17.52 -13.21
CA VAL A 359 6.25 17.64 -11.83
C VAL A 359 6.69 19.09 -11.56
N GLY A 360 6.15 19.68 -10.49
CA GLY A 360 6.41 21.07 -10.13
C GLY A 360 5.44 22.08 -10.72
N SER A 361 4.51 21.68 -11.59
CA SER A 361 3.44 22.58 -12.06
C SER A 361 2.52 23.01 -10.93
N ASP A 362 2.01 24.23 -11.01
CA ASP A 362 0.97 24.73 -10.13
C ASP A 362 -0.40 24.30 -10.66
N VAL A 363 -1.09 23.45 -9.91
CA VAL A 363 -2.44 22.98 -10.24
C VAL A 363 -3.45 23.80 -9.47
N THR A 364 -4.32 24.51 -10.19
CA THR A 364 -5.44 25.26 -9.61
C THR A 364 -6.73 24.48 -9.80
N VAL A 365 -7.36 24.08 -8.71
CA VAL A 365 -8.71 23.49 -8.74
C VAL A 365 -9.70 24.56 -8.33
N SER A 366 -10.82 24.66 -9.05
CA SER A 366 -11.95 25.49 -8.68
C SER A 366 -13.20 24.64 -8.46
N ALA A 367 -14.02 25.04 -7.50
CA ALA A 367 -15.26 24.38 -7.10
C ALA A 367 -16.41 25.39 -7.18
N LYS A 368 -17.54 24.98 -7.78
CA LYS A 368 -18.72 25.84 -7.93
C LYS A 368 -19.98 25.09 -7.50
N PRO A 369 -20.73 25.60 -6.50
CA PRO A 369 -22.02 25.04 -6.14
C PRO A 369 -23.01 25.13 -7.31
N VAL A 370 -23.92 24.15 -7.39
CA VAL A 370 -24.93 24.13 -8.47
C VAL A 370 -25.90 25.31 -8.41
N ASP A 371 -26.24 25.77 -7.20
CA ASP A 371 -27.07 26.94 -6.96
C ASP A 371 -26.81 27.54 -5.56
N ALA A 372 -27.49 28.64 -5.25
CA ALA A 372 -27.32 29.39 -4.00
C ALA A 372 -27.77 28.63 -2.72
N SER A 373 -28.46 27.50 -2.85
CA SER A 373 -28.90 26.67 -1.72
C SER A 373 -27.88 25.60 -1.31
N HIS A 374 -26.78 25.50 -2.07
CA HIS A 374 -25.64 24.62 -1.83
C HIS A 374 -24.41 25.45 -1.50
N HIS A 375 -23.61 25.02 -0.53
CA HIS A 375 -22.37 25.71 -0.16
C HIS A 375 -21.19 24.77 -0.34
N PHE A 376 -20.09 25.26 -0.89
CA PHE A 376 -18.85 24.49 -0.93
C PHE A 376 -18.32 24.28 0.50
N LEU A 377 -18.02 23.04 0.86
CA LEU A 377 -17.51 22.66 2.19
C LEU A 377 -15.99 22.55 2.22
N GLY A 378 -15.37 22.29 1.06
CA GLY A 378 -13.95 21.96 0.95
C GLY A 378 -13.74 20.79 0.00
N ALA A 379 -12.56 20.19 0.04
CA ALA A 379 -12.26 19.00 -0.77
C ALA A 379 -11.32 18.05 -0.03
N TYR A 380 -11.42 16.75 -0.31
CA TYR A 380 -10.33 15.83 -0.04
C TYR A 380 -9.25 16.02 -1.12
N VAL A 381 -8.03 16.34 -0.70
CA VAL A 381 -6.83 16.45 -1.52
C VAL A 381 -5.88 15.34 -1.08
N GLY A 382 -5.84 14.26 -1.84
CA GLY A 382 -5.36 12.96 -1.38
C GLY A 382 -6.22 12.48 -0.20
N ASP A 383 -5.56 12.05 0.87
CA ASP A 383 -6.23 11.60 2.10
C ASP A 383 -6.57 12.75 3.09
N THR A 384 -6.23 13.99 2.74
CA THR A 384 -6.40 15.15 3.64
C THR A 384 -7.58 16.01 3.22
N PHE A 385 -8.49 16.29 4.15
CA PHE A 385 -9.58 17.24 3.91
C PHE A 385 -9.10 18.69 4.09
N VAL A 386 -9.32 19.52 3.07
CA VAL A 386 -9.03 20.96 3.05
C VAL A 386 -10.35 21.73 3.09
N ASP A 387 -10.63 22.38 4.22
CA ASP A 387 -11.87 23.13 4.46
C ASP A 387 -12.01 24.34 3.52
N ALA A 388 -13.23 24.70 3.13
CA ALA A 388 -13.50 25.82 2.23
C ALA A 388 -12.91 27.15 2.72
N ASN A 389 -12.68 27.35 4.02
CA ASN A 389 -12.03 28.56 4.53
C ASN A 389 -10.54 28.69 4.16
N GLN A 390 -9.91 27.60 3.71
CA GLN A 390 -8.55 27.57 3.18
C GLN A 390 -8.52 27.78 1.66
N TRP A 391 -9.67 27.92 1.02
CA TRP A 391 -9.81 28.21 -0.40
C TRP A 391 -10.06 29.71 -0.61
N THR A 392 -9.67 30.20 -1.77
CA THR A 392 -9.97 31.59 -2.18
C THR A 392 -11.39 31.65 -2.72
N ALA A 393 -12.28 32.38 -2.04
CA ALA A 393 -13.63 32.64 -2.53
C ALA A 393 -13.60 33.68 -3.66
N ASN A 394 -14.22 33.36 -4.79
CA ASN A 394 -14.26 34.20 -5.99
C ASN A 394 -15.59 34.96 -6.09
N ALA A 395 -15.57 36.09 -6.79
CA ALA A 395 -16.74 36.97 -6.94
C ALA A 395 -17.92 36.30 -7.68
N ASP A 396 -17.66 35.25 -8.47
CA ASP A 396 -18.66 34.51 -9.24
C ASP A 396 -19.31 33.36 -8.42
N GLY A 397 -18.99 33.26 -7.13
CA GLY A 397 -19.49 32.24 -6.21
C GLY A 397 -18.72 30.92 -6.23
N SER A 398 -17.63 30.83 -7.01
CA SER A 398 -16.71 29.68 -6.97
C SER A 398 -15.64 29.83 -5.89
N TYR A 399 -14.92 28.75 -5.62
CA TYR A 399 -13.80 28.67 -4.68
C TYR A 399 -12.61 28.07 -5.39
N SER A 400 -11.40 28.61 -5.22
CA SER A 400 -10.19 28.08 -5.84
C SER A 400 -9.07 27.77 -4.85
N LEU A 401 -8.30 26.73 -5.16
CA LEU A 401 -7.10 26.32 -4.43
C LEU A 401 -6.01 25.96 -5.43
N THR A 402 -4.85 26.60 -5.30
CA THR A 402 -3.66 26.32 -6.10
C THR A 402 -2.63 25.59 -5.26
N ARG A 403 -2.02 24.53 -5.81
CA ARG A 403 -0.91 23.82 -5.18
C ARG A 403 0.12 23.39 -6.21
N THR A 404 1.39 23.49 -5.84
CA THR A 404 2.51 22.93 -6.61
C THR A 404 2.51 21.41 -6.51
N LEU A 405 2.57 20.75 -7.66
CA LEU A 405 2.44 19.30 -7.79
C LEU A 405 3.74 18.59 -7.44
N THR A 406 3.74 17.87 -6.31
CA THR A 406 4.91 17.14 -5.79
C THR A 406 4.71 15.63 -5.69
N ALA A 407 3.48 15.15 -5.92
CA ALA A 407 3.09 13.74 -5.99
C ALA A 407 1.81 13.60 -6.83
N ASN A 408 1.40 12.35 -7.14
CA ASN A 408 0.08 12.07 -7.72
C ASN A 408 -1.02 12.75 -6.87
N LEU A 409 -1.99 13.38 -7.53
CA LEU A 409 -3.00 14.22 -6.91
C LEU A 409 -4.38 13.62 -7.13
N SER A 410 -5.10 13.34 -6.05
CA SER A 410 -6.53 13.04 -6.12
C SER A 410 -7.30 14.17 -5.45
N VAL A 411 -8.33 14.70 -6.11
CA VAL A 411 -9.19 15.74 -5.55
C VAL A 411 -10.65 15.33 -5.64
N ARG A 412 -11.32 15.30 -4.49
CA ARG A 412 -12.76 15.10 -4.39
C ARG A 412 -13.40 16.33 -3.75
N LEU A 413 -14.13 17.11 -4.54
CA LEU A 413 -14.86 18.28 -4.06
C LEU A 413 -16.04 17.87 -3.18
N MET A 414 -16.33 18.68 -2.17
CA MET A 414 -17.44 18.46 -1.23
C MET A 414 -18.32 19.70 -1.18
N PHE A 415 -19.63 19.50 -1.37
CA PHE A 415 -20.65 20.54 -1.25
C PHE A 415 -21.64 20.15 -0.16
N SER A 416 -22.18 21.13 0.51
CA SER A 416 -23.28 21.00 1.44
C SER A 416 -24.58 21.02 0.68
N ALA A 417 -25.52 20.32 1.27
CA ALA A 417 -26.91 20.59 1.09
C ALA A 417 -27.58 20.39 2.46
N ASN A 418 -28.75 20.99 2.64
CA ASN A 418 -29.58 20.85 3.85
C ASN A 418 -30.22 19.45 3.91
N THR A 419 -29.39 18.44 3.72
CA THR A 419 -29.79 17.12 3.28
C THR A 419 -29.07 16.08 4.10
N VAL A 420 -29.75 14.95 4.23
CA VAL A 420 -29.15 13.74 4.77
C VAL A 420 -28.72 12.89 3.59
N VAL A 421 -27.42 12.66 3.47
CA VAL A 421 -26.85 11.80 2.42
C VAL A 421 -26.58 10.43 3.01
N TYR A 422 -27.19 9.40 2.45
CA TYR A 422 -26.92 8.00 2.79
C TYR A 422 -25.96 7.43 1.73
N ASN A 423 -24.67 7.37 2.07
CA ASN A 423 -23.61 6.95 1.15
C ASN A 423 -23.35 5.44 1.30
N VAL A 424 -23.47 4.69 0.21
CA VAL A 424 -23.06 3.28 0.14
C VAL A 424 -21.59 3.24 -0.31
N ASN A 425 -20.73 2.73 0.58
CA ASN A 425 -19.28 2.64 0.42
C ASN A 425 -18.86 2.25 -1.02
N GLY A 426 -18.38 3.22 -1.82
CA GLY A 426 -18.10 3.04 -3.25
C GLY A 426 -18.61 4.16 -4.16
N GLY A 427 -19.50 5.04 -3.67
CA GLY A 427 -20.00 6.19 -4.42
C GLY A 427 -21.32 5.96 -5.16
N ASP A 428 -21.90 4.77 -5.04
CA ASP A 428 -23.21 4.47 -5.63
C ASP A 428 -24.37 4.86 -4.70
N PRO A 429 -25.50 5.33 -5.24
CA PRO A 429 -26.72 5.53 -4.48
C PRO A 429 -27.31 4.20 -3.98
N TYR A 430 -27.92 4.24 -2.81
CA TYR A 430 -28.65 3.12 -2.23
C TYR A 430 -29.88 2.77 -3.11
N ASP A 431 -30.00 1.50 -3.55
CA ASP A 431 -31.07 0.85 -4.34
C ASP A 431 -31.43 1.45 -5.73
N SER A 432 -31.07 0.74 -6.81
CA SER A 432 -31.39 1.10 -8.21
C SER A 432 -32.85 0.90 -8.61
N ASP A 433 -33.65 0.22 -7.79
CA ASP A 433 -34.99 -0.26 -8.18
C ASP A 433 -36.14 0.48 -7.48
N ASN A 434 -35.84 1.43 -6.59
CA ASN A 434 -36.84 2.22 -5.87
C ASN A 434 -36.50 3.73 -5.88
N PRO A 435 -37.23 4.56 -6.65
CA PRO A 435 -36.93 6.00 -6.79
C PRO A 435 -37.14 6.84 -5.51
N GLU A 436 -37.62 6.24 -4.41
CA GLU A 436 -37.88 6.96 -3.15
C GLU A 436 -36.82 6.73 -2.04
N THR A 437 -35.81 5.90 -2.25
CA THR A 437 -34.78 5.63 -1.22
C THR A 437 -33.41 5.59 -1.86
N GLY A 438 -32.60 6.64 -1.68
CA GLY A 438 -31.25 6.75 -2.25
C GLY A 438 -30.80 8.17 -2.58
N HIS A 439 -31.73 9.12 -2.60
CA HIS A 439 -31.43 10.52 -2.84
C HIS A 439 -31.32 11.26 -1.51
N GLU A 440 -30.20 11.95 -1.33
CA GLU A 440 -30.09 13.21 -0.61
C GLU A 440 -31.44 13.73 -0.05
N ILE A 441 -31.68 13.56 1.26
CA ILE A 441 -32.99 13.80 1.87
C ILE A 441 -33.03 15.19 2.48
N TYR A 442 -33.79 16.09 1.88
CA TYR A 442 -34.01 17.42 2.43
C TYR A 442 -34.83 17.37 3.74
N ILE A 443 -34.30 17.97 4.80
CA ILE A 443 -35.04 18.13 6.07
C ILE A 443 -35.44 19.60 6.24
N LYS A 444 -36.75 19.83 6.33
CA LYS A 444 -37.32 21.15 6.65
C LYS A 444 -37.01 21.53 8.10
N ARG A 445 -36.65 22.80 8.33
CA ARG A 445 -36.46 23.35 9.67
C ARG A 445 -37.68 23.12 10.56
N GLY A 446 -37.46 22.66 11.80
CA GLY A 446 -38.51 22.28 12.74
C GLY A 446 -39.10 20.89 12.51
N SER A 447 -38.53 20.11 11.59
CA SER A 447 -38.99 18.76 11.26
C SER A 447 -37.98 17.71 11.73
N SER A 448 -38.41 16.44 11.68
CA SER A 448 -37.52 15.31 11.87
C SER A 448 -37.72 14.26 10.79
N TYR A 449 -36.63 13.64 10.37
CA TYR A 449 -36.63 12.49 9.49
C TYR A 449 -36.23 11.24 10.27
N THR A 450 -36.95 10.13 10.10
CA THR A 450 -36.61 8.85 10.74
C THR A 450 -36.38 7.83 9.65
N ASN A 451 -35.14 7.33 9.55
CA ASN A 451 -34.86 6.18 8.69
C ASN A 451 -35.24 4.89 9.43
N LYS A 452 -35.93 3.97 8.74
CA LYS A 452 -36.50 2.76 9.36
C LYS A 452 -36.01 1.43 8.75
N THR A 453 -35.33 1.43 7.61
CA THR A 453 -34.89 0.16 7.00
C THR A 453 -33.73 0.35 6.02
N ALA A 454 -32.64 -0.40 6.22
CA ALA A 454 -31.72 -0.76 5.14
C ALA A 454 -32.22 -2.08 4.51
N ALA A 455 -33.30 -2.02 3.74
CA ALA A 455 -33.70 -3.11 2.87
C ALA A 455 -32.76 -3.19 1.66
N THR A 456 -31.61 -3.83 1.81
CA THR A 456 -30.86 -4.27 0.64
C THR A 456 -31.62 -5.42 -0.01
N LYS A 457 -31.94 -5.28 -1.31
CA LYS A 457 -32.17 -6.45 -2.14
C LYS A 457 -30.91 -7.32 -2.12
N ARG A 458 -31.12 -8.64 -2.03
CA ARG A 458 -30.11 -9.68 -2.13
C ARG A 458 -29.26 -9.49 -3.39
N ASN A 459 -28.06 -8.96 -3.24
CA ASN A 459 -26.94 -9.42 -4.04
C ASN A 459 -26.13 -10.30 -3.11
N ASP A 460 -26.00 -11.60 -3.42
CA ASP A 460 -25.27 -12.59 -2.63
C ASP A 460 -23.73 -12.41 -2.74
N ASP A 461 -23.25 -11.17 -2.68
CA ASP A 461 -21.82 -10.80 -2.79
C ASP A 461 -21.06 -10.89 -1.45
N GLY A 462 -21.75 -11.28 -0.38
CA GLY A 462 -21.17 -11.51 0.95
C GLY A 462 -21.11 -10.27 1.84
N TRP A 463 -21.46 -9.07 1.37
CA TRP A 463 -21.49 -7.88 2.22
C TRP A 463 -22.83 -7.73 2.93
N ARG A 464 -22.80 -7.35 4.22
CA ARG A 464 -24.00 -7.00 4.99
C ARG A 464 -23.85 -5.62 5.58
N PHE A 465 -24.86 -4.80 5.33
CA PHE A 465 -25.05 -3.53 6.04
C PHE A 465 -25.17 -3.80 7.55
N THR A 466 -24.33 -3.17 8.36
CA THR A 466 -24.39 -3.28 9.82
C THR A 466 -24.98 -2.05 10.45
N ASP A 467 -24.38 -0.89 10.18
CA ASP A 467 -24.65 0.35 10.88
C ASP A 467 -24.41 1.53 9.94
N TRP A 468 -24.96 2.68 10.32
CA TRP A 468 -24.64 3.96 9.71
C TRP A 468 -23.55 4.63 10.54
N LYS A 469 -22.51 5.15 9.90
CA LYS A 469 -21.46 5.91 10.55
C LYS A 469 -21.62 7.39 10.22
N TYR A 470 -21.67 8.25 11.24
CA TYR A 470 -21.61 9.70 11.06
C TYR A 470 -20.16 10.20 11.09
N ASP A 471 -19.39 9.78 12.09
CA ASP A 471 -17.95 10.01 12.23
C ASP A 471 -17.29 8.82 12.96
N ASP A 472 -16.00 8.90 13.29
CA ASP A 472 -15.25 7.81 13.93
C ASP A 472 -15.77 7.40 15.31
N ASP A 473 -16.42 8.32 16.03
CA ASP A 473 -16.88 8.11 17.39
C ASP A 473 -18.39 7.80 17.47
N HIS A 474 -19.14 8.11 16.41
CA HIS A 474 -20.60 7.99 16.37
C HIS A 474 -21.08 6.97 15.33
N ILE A 475 -21.27 5.73 15.80
CA ILE A 475 -21.91 4.63 15.07
C ILE A 475 -23.40 4.59 15.45
N LEU A 476 -24.26 4.60 14.43
CA LEU A 476 -25.71 4.64 14.54
C LEU A 476 -26.28 3.33 13.99
N GLY A 477 -27.20 2.73 14.74
CA GLY A 477 -27.90 1.55 14.26
C GLY A 477 -28.81 1.84 13.06
N VAL A 478 -29.38 0.78 12.50
CA VAL A 478 -30.31 0.82 11.35
C VAL A 478 -31.41 1.86 11.52
N ASN A 479 -31.94 2.00 12.75
CA ASN A 479 -32.95 2.98 13.10
C ASN A 479 -32.32 4.19 13.78
N HIS A 480 -32.45 5.35 13.17
CA HIS A 480 -32.03 6.63 13.75
C HIS A 480 -32.95 7.74 13.24
N LYS A 481 -32.94 8.85 13.97
CA LYS A 481 -33.77 10.01 13.69
C LYS A 481 -32.91 11.26 13.69
N ILE A 482 -33.04 12.02 12.62
CA ILE A 482 -32.37 13.30 12.43
C ILE A 482 -33.41 14.40 12.65
N THR A 483 -33.08 15.39 13.46
CA THR A 483 -33.98 16.50 13.79
C THR A 483 -33.31 17.82 13.48
N TYR A 484 -34.03 18.69 12.76
CA TYR A 484 -33.62 20.08 12.55
C TYR A 484 -34.33 20.99 13.55
N GLY A 485 -33.56 21.51 14.51
CA GLY A 485 -34.07 22.39 15.57
C GLY A 485 -34.75 23.65 15.03
N SER A 486 -36.01 23.87 15.43
CA SER A 486 -36.77 25.06 15.02
C SER A 486 -36.18 26.37 15.55
N LYS A 487 -35.58 26.34 16.75
CA LYS A 487 -35.03 27.52 17.45
C LYS A 487 -33.51 27.61 17.46
N THR A 488 -32.82 26.47 17.44
CA THR A 488 -31.36 26.40 17.57
C THR A 488 -30.63 26.53 16.23
N ASN A 489 -31.31 26.28 15.12
CA ASN A 489 -30.74 26.25 13.77
C ASN A 489 -29.69 25.15 13.54
N ASP A 490 -29.69 24.11 14.39
CA ASP A 490 -28.77 22.99 14.31
C ASP A 490 -29.51 21.68 14.02
N LEU A 491 -28.82 20.75 13.38
CA LEU A 491 -29.19 19.35 13.24
C LEU A 491 -28.74 18.56 14.48
N SER A 492 -29.48 17.49 14.75
CA SER A 492 -29.16 16.52 15.80
C SER A 492 -29.51 15.12 15.35
N ILE A 493 -28.74 14.14 15.79
CA ILE A 493 -28.93 12.73 15.50
C ILE A 493 -29.33 12.05 16.80
N SER A 494 -30.42 11.28 16.74
CA SER A 494 -30.95 10.51 17.86
C SER A 494 -31.13 9.05 17.48
N GLN A 495 -30.87 8.17 18.45
CA GLN A 495 -31.06 6.73 18.34
C GLN A 495 -31.81 6.26 19.57
N ASN A 496 -32.84 5.43 19.39
CA ASN A 496 -33.71 4.97 20.49
C ASN A 496 -34.20 6.13 21.39
N ASP A 497 -34.61 7.24 20.75
CA ASP A 497 -35.06 8.49 21.41
C ASP A 497 -34.02 9.19 22.31
N GLN A 498 -32.75 8.79 22.26
CA GLN A 498 -31.64 9.49 22.90
C GLN A 498 -30.83 10.25 21.86
N THR A 499 -30.55 11.53 22.13
CA THR A 499 -29.65 12.33 21.28
C THR A 499 -28.23 11.81 21.43
N VAL A 500 -27.66 11.34 20.32
CA VAL A 500 -26.29 10.81 20.24
C VAL A 500 -25.33 11.90 19.79
N VAL A 501 -25.78 12.75 18.85
CA VAL A 501 -25.01 13.90 18.36
C VAL A 501 -25.91 15.13 18.37
N SER A 502 -25.41 16.25 18.89
CA SER A 502 -26.14 17.51 18.99
C SER A 502 -25.29 18.69 18.52
N GLY A 503 -25.94 19.77 18.09
CA GLY A 503 -25.24 21.00 17.69
C GLY A 503 -24.49 20.85 16.37
N ILE A 504 -24.96 19.98 15.48
CA ILE A 504 -24.43 19.86 14.13
C ILE A 504 -24.92 21.10 13.36
N PRO A 505 -24.04 21.99 12.89
CA PRO A 505 -24.50 23.16 12.15
C PRO A 505 -25.27 22.74 10.91
N ALA A 506 -26.44 23.32 10.66
CA ALA A 506 -27.34 22.88 9.58
C ALA A 506 -26.70 23.00 8.19
N GLU A 507 -25.79 23.98 8.01
CA GLU A 507 -25.00 24.19 6.81
C GLU A 507 -24.01 23.07 6.50
N LYS A 508 -23.68 22.20 7.47
CA LYS A 508 -22.82 21.04 7.24
C LYS A 508 -23.57 19.84 6.67
N GLY A 509 -24.90 19.82 6.76
CA GLY A 509 -25.70 18.63 6.47
C GLY A 509 -25.33 17.45 7.37
N ILE A 510 -25.85 16.27 7.04
CA ILE A 510 -25.46 15.00 7.69
C ILE A 510 -25.16 13.99 6.60
N THR A 511 -23.94 13.47 6.56
CA THR A 511 -23.61 12.30 5.76
C THR A 511 -23.53 11.09 6.67
N LEU A 512 -24.29 10.06 6.34
CA LEU A 512 -24.23 8.76 6.99
C LEU A 512 -23.65 7.77 6.00
N THR A 513 -22.47 7.25 6.31
CA THR A 513 -21.82 6.23 5.50
C THR A 513 -22.24 4.86 5.98
N ALA A 514 -22.79 4.08 5.06
CA ALA A 514 -23.13 2.71 5.33
C ALA A 514 -21.85 1.94 5.70
N GLN A 515 -21.84 1.41 6.92
CA GLN A 515 -20.85 0.44 7.32
C GLN A 515 -21.32 -0.91 6.82
N TRP A 516 -20.49 -1.47 5.96
CA TRP A 516 -20.65 -2.82 5.49
C TRP A 516 -19.63 -3.65 6.21
N THR A 517 -20.09 -4.65 6.93
CA THR A 517 -19.20 -5.75 7.25
C THR A 517 -19.30 -6.72 6.11
N TYR A 518 -18.17 -7.02 5.48
CA TYR A 518 -18.06 -8.28 4.76
C TYR A 518 -18.41 -9.36 5.77
N ARG A 519 -19.30 -10.30 5.42
CA ARG A 519 -19.39 -11.54 6.20
C ARG A 519 -17.96 -11.98 6.39
N GLN A 520 -17.49 -11.95 7.63
CA GLN A 520 -16.10 -12.28 7.93
C GLN A 520 -15.77 -13.51 7.11
N ALA A 521 -14.65 -13.53 6.41
CA ALA A 521 -14.10 -14.72 5.78
C ALA A 521 -13.65 -15.75 6.85
N PHE A 522 -14.41 -15.84 7.94
CA PHE A 522 -14.52 -16.93 8.89
C PHE A 522 -16.01 -17.13 9.19
N ALA A 523 -16.88 -17.00 8.21
CA ALA A 523 -18.28 -17.41 8.20
C ALA A 523 -18.73 -17.26 6.74
N THR A 524 -18.22 -18.12 5.86
CA THR A 524 -18.93 -18.36 4.60
C THR A 524 -20.34 -18.77 5.01
N THR A 525 -21.31 -17.89 4.78
CA THR A 525 -22.67 -18.38 4.68
C THR A 525 -22.72 -19.27 3.45
N PRO A 526 -23.24 -20.48 3.60
CA PRO A 526 -23.30 -21.41 2.49
C PRO A 526 -24.33 -20.88 1.48
N GLU A 527 -23.93 -20.69 0.23
CA GLU A 527 -24.55 -21.64 -0.70
C GLU A 527 -24.00 -22.99 -0.25
N GLU A 528 -24.87 -23.86 0.24
CA GLU A 528 -24.49 -25.15 0.80
C GLU A 528 -23.66 -25.88 -0.25
N ASP A 529 -22.35 -25.82 -0.06
CA ASP A 529 -21.39 -26.69 -0.69
C ASP A 529 -21.67 -28.07 -0.11
N ALA A 530 -22.67 -28.73 -0.71
CA ALA A 530 -23.18 -30.02 -0.26
C ALA A 530 -22.06 -31.06 -0.26
N GLU A 531 -21.07 -30.90 -1.14
CA GLU A 531 -19.86 -31.71 -1.17
C GLU A 531 -19.01 -31.46 0.08
N TYR A 532 -18.64 -30.22 0.41
CA TYR A 532 -17.88 -29.92 1.63
C TYR A 532 -18.61 -30.33 2.91
N THR A 533 -19.92 -30.09 2.98
CA THR A 533 -20.77 -30.45 4.13
C THR A 533 -20.97 -31.97 4.25
N SER A 534 -20.78 -32.73 3.16
CA SER A 534 -20.82 -34.20 3.21
C SER A 534 -19.56 -34.80 3.84
N PHE A 535 -18.41 -34.12 3.78
CA PHE A 535 -17.17 -34.67 4.35
C PHE A 535 -17.23 -34.71 5.86
N LEU A 536 -16.95 -35.86 6.46
CA LEU A 536 -16.86 -36.03 7.92
C LEU A 536 -18.15 -35.64 8.67
N ASN A 537 -19.32 -35.81 8.06
CA ASN A 537 -20.62 -35.46 8.64
C ASN A 537 -21.45 -36.69 9.00
N GLU A 538 -20.84 -37.63 9.73
CA GLU A 538 -21.47 -38.88 10.16
C GLU A 538 -22.22 -38.74 11.51
N ASP A 539 -21.96 -37.67 12.26
CA ASP A 539 -22.64 -37.39 13.53
C ASP A 539 -23.98 -36.69 13.28
N PRO A 540 -25.11 -37.16 13.85
CA PRO A 540 -26.43 -36.55 13.68
C PRO A 540 -26.53 -35.07 14.11
N ASN A 541 -25.58 -34.60 14.91
CA ASN A 541 -25.51 -33.23 15.40
C ASN A 541 -24.55 -32.34 14.58
N GLY A 542 -24.00 -32.85 13.47
CA GLY A 542 -23.15 -32.10 12.54
C GLY A 542 -21.70 -31.91 12.99
N VAL A 543 -21.22 -32.74 13.94
CA VAL A 543 -19.85 -32.64 14.47
C VAL A 543 -18.86 -33.33 13.51
N MET A 544 -17.87 -32.59 13.04
CA MET A 544 -16.79 -33.06 12.16
C MET A 544 -15.70 -33.81 12.93
N ALA A 545 -15.32 -33.28 14.09
CA ALA A 545 -14.21 -33.76 14.91
C ALA A 545 -14.32 -33.17 16.32
N TYR A 546 -13.41 -33.55 17.22
CA TYR A 546 -13.27 -32.93 18.54
C TYR A 546 -11.83 -32.46 18.74
N ILE A 547 -11.66 -31.28 19.34
CA ILE A 547 -10.35 -30.80 19.78
C ILE A 547 -10.25 -30.87 21.30
N ASN A 548 -9.16 -31.46 21.79
CA ASN A 548 -8.78 -31.49 23.20
C ASN A 548 -7.51 -30.64 23.40
N ILE A 549 -7.56 -29.70 24.34
CA ILE A 549 -6.44 -28.82 24.72
C ILE A 549 -6.20 -29.03 26.22
N PRO A 550 -5.32 -29.97 26.63
CA PRO A 550 -5.13 -30.33 28.04
C PRO A 550 -4.76 -29.14 28.93
N ARG A 551 -3.94 -28.21 28.41
CA ARG A 551 -3.54 -26.98 29.10
C ARG A 551 -4.73 -26.14 29.56
N LEU A 552 -5.80 -26.15 28.77
CA LEU A 552 -7.02 -25.38 29.02
C LEU A 552 -8.11 -26.22 29.70
N LYS A 553 -7.88 -27.52 29.92
CA LYS A 553 -8.91 -28.50 30.36
C LYS A 553 -10.16 -28.45 29.47
N SER A 554 -9.96 -28.22 28.17
CA SER A 554 -11.04 -27.97 27.23
C SER A 554 -11.12 -29.08 26.20
N THR A 555 -12.34 -29.62 25.99
CA THR A 555 -12.66 -30.48 24.86
C THR A 555 -13.86 -29.89 24.15
N LEU A 556 -13.72 -29.54 22.88
CA LEU A 556 -14.75 -28.84 22.11
C LEU A 556 -15.07 -29.59 20.82
N PRO A 557 -16.35 -29.67 20.41
CA PRO A 557 -16.71 -30.14 19.08
C PRO A 557 -16.24 -29.16 18.01
N ILE A 558 -15.79 -29.70 16.88
CA ILE A 558 -15.47 -28.98 15.65
C ILE A 558 -16.63 -29.17 14.68
N TYR A 559 -17.18 -28.09 14.16
CA TYR A 559 -18.24 -28.06 13.17
C TYR A 559 -17.72 -27.56 11.83
N HIS A 560 -18.41 -27.90 10.74
CA HIS A 560 -18.17 -27.26 9.46
C HIS A 560 -18.43 -25.77 9.52
N TYR A 561 -17.61 -25.02 8.78
CA TYR A 561 -17.70 -23.58 8.67
C TYR A 561 -17.43 -22.88 10.00
N THR A 562 -17.43 -21.56 9.92
CA THR A 562 -17.20 -20.68 11.06
C THR A 562 -18.40 -19.73 11.21
N THR A 563 -19.60 -20.19 10.85
CA THR A 563 -20.86 -19.43 10.97
C THR A 563 -21.16 -19.04 12.42
N PRO A 564 -21.99 -18.00 12.66
CA PRO A 564 -22.46 -17.68 14.00
C PRO A 564 -23.03 -18.87 14.77
N GLU A 565 -23.79 -19.78 14.12
CA GLU A 565 -24.32 -20.97 14.81
C GLU A 565 -23.22 -21.94 15.26
N SER A 566 -22.22 -22.19 14.40
CA SER A 566 -21.10 -23.09 14.71
C SER A 566 -20.22 -22.53 15.84
N LEU A 567 -19.88 -21.24 15.77
CA LEU A 567 -19.01 -20.56 16.75
C LEU A 567 -19.71 -20.34 18.09
N GLN A 568 -21.05 -20.34 18.14
CA GLN A 568 -21.81 -20.30 19.38
C GLN A 568 -21.80 -21.65 20.12
N LYS A 569 -21.71 -22.77 19.38
CA LYS A 569 -21.79 -24.14 19.91
C LYS A 569 -20.43 -24.77 20.16
N GLY A 570 -19.39 -24.38 19.42
CA GLY A 570 -18.08 -25.01 19.50
C GLY A 570 -17.02 -24.30 18.66
N VAL A 571 -16.13 -25.10 18.08
CA VAL A 571 -15.07 -24.64 17.20
C VAL A 571 -15.54 -24.78 15.76
N GLY A 572 -15.39 -23.74 14.95
CA GLY A 572 -15.67 -23.80 13.52
C GLY A 572 -14.42 -24.11 12.71
N HIS A 573 -14.53 -25.01 11.74
CA HIS A 573 -13.50 -25.25 10.74
C HIS A 573 -13.62 -24.23 9.59
N LEU A 574 -12.54 -23.50 9.31
CA LEU A 574 -12.51 -22.51 8.24
C LEU A 574 -12.54 -23.19 6.86
N ARG A 575 -13.65 -23.03 6.12
CA ARG A 575 -13.74 -23.45 4.72
C ARG A 575 -12.64 -22.76 3.90
N GLY A 576 -11.99 -23.52 3.03
CA GLY A 576 -10.82 -23.09 2.26
C GLY A 576 -9.48 -23.43 2.93
N SER A 577 -9.48 -23.82 4.20
CA SER A 577 -8.33 -24.50 4.84
C SER A 577 -8.43 -26.02 4.68
N ALA A 578 -7.34 -26.74 4.94
CA ALA A 578 -7.33 -28.20 4.82
C ALA A 578 -8.21 -28.84 5.91
N LEU A 579 -8.96 -29.89 5.59
CA LEU A 579 -9.73 -30.65 6.59
C LEU A 579 -8.84 -31.12 7.76
N PRO A 580 -9.36 -31.22 8.99
CA PRO A 580 -8.58 -31.55 10.19
C PRO A 580 -8.25 -33.05 10.29
N VAL A 581 -7.81 -33.66 9.18
CA VAL A 581 -7.37 -35.06 9.05
C VAL A 581 -5.84 -35.20 8.93
N GLY A 582 -5.13 -34.06 8.84
CA GLY A 582 -3.68 -33.99 8.69
C GLY A 582 -3.18 -34.39 7.29
N GLY A 583 -1.86 -34.49 7.14
CA GLY A 583 -1.20 -34.82 5.86
C GLY A 583 -0.05 -33.89 5.50
N LYS A 584 0.82 -34.30 4.57
CA LYS A 584 1.83 -33.39 4.03
C LYS A 584 1.14 -32.29 3.22
N ASN A 585 1.66 -31.06 3.31
CA ASN A 585 1.11 -29.88 2.64
C ASN A 585 -0.31 -29.55 3.10
N THR A 586 -0.62 -29.76 4.39
CA THR A 586 -1.93 -29.39 4.96
C THR A 586 -1.78 -28.32 6.02
N HIS A 587 -2.72 -27.39 6.04
CA HIS A 587 -2.87 -26.43 7.12
C HIS A 587 -4.37 -26.24 7.41
N ALA A 588 -4.84 -26.83 8.52
CA ALA A 588 -6.22 -26.65 8.97
C ALA A 588 -6.33 -25.42 9.88
N VAL A 589 -7.43 -24.68 9.77
CA VAL A 589 -7.67 -23.49 10.60
C VAL A 589 -8.96 -23.66 11.37
N LEU A 590 -8.87 -23.56 12.69
CA LEU A 590 -9.95 -23.80 13.64
C LEU A 590 -10.21 -22.53 14.45
N SER A 591 -11.43 -21.99 14.37
CA SER A 591 -11.80 -20.73 15.01
C SER A 591 -12.84 -20.93 16.11
N ALA A 592 -12.74 -20.21 17.21
CA ALA A 592 -13.80 -20.12 18.21
C ALA A 592 -13.82 -18.76 18.91
N HIS A 593 -14.98 -18.36 19.45
CA HIS A 593 -15.09 -17.09 20.17
C HIS A 593 -14.23 -17.05 21.43
N ARG A 594 -13.81 -15.82 21.79
CA ARG A 594 -13.18 -15.48 23.06
C ARG A 594 -14.15 -14.69 23.92
N GLY A 595 -14.63 -15.27 25.02
CA GLY A 595 -15.48 -14.57 25.98
C GLY A 595 -16.98 -14.53 25.67
N LEU A 596 -17.58 -15.66 25.27
CA LEU A 596 -19.05 -15.73 25.24
C LEU A 596 -19.61 -15.76 26.68
N PRO A 597 -20.73 -15.08 26.96
CA PRO A 597 -21.39 -15.15 28.27
C PRO A 597 -21.81 -16.57 28.67
N THR A 598 -22.08 -17.44 27.67
CA THR A 598 -22.67 -18.76 27.85
C THR A 598 -21.68 -19.92 27.72
N SER A 599 -20.46 -19.70 27.22
CA SER A 599 -19.46 -20.76 27.03
C SER A 599 -18.03 -20.22 27.02
N ARG A 600 -17.09 -20.99 27.58
CA ARG A 600 -15.69 -20.59 27.65
C ARG A 600 -14.96 -20.69 26.32
N LEU A 601 -15.25 -21.68 25.47
CA LEU A 601 -14.59 -21.85 24.15
C LEU A 601 -13.07 -21.56 24.18
N PHE A 602 -12.58 -20.61 23.37
CA PHE A 602 -11.17 -20.19 23.33
C PHE A 602 -10.86 -18.97 24.21
N THR A 603 -11.71 -18.67 25.20
CA THR A 603 -11.50 -17.57 26.17
C THR A 603 -10.08 -17.53 26.72
N ASP A 604 -9.58 -18.70 27.11
CA ASP A 604 -8.30 -18.90 27.79
C ASP A 604 -7.15 -19.29 26.83
N LEU A 605 -7.32 -19.14 25.51
CA LEU A 605 -6.33 -19.59 24.52
C LEU A 605 -4.97 -18.90 24.67
N ASP A 606 -4.93 -17.69 25.25
CA ASP A 606 -3.71 -16.97 25.60
C ASP A 606 -2.86 -17.65 26.68
N LYS A 607 -3.40 -18.65 27.39
CA LYS A 607 -2.66 -19.45 28.39
C LYS A 607 -1.86 -20.60 27.79
N VAL A 608 -2.08 -20.90 26.51
CA VAL A 608 -1.30 -21.88 25.74
C VAL A 608 0.10 -21.33 25.48
N ARG A 609 1.10 -22.20 25.54
CA ARG A 609 2.51 -21.86 25.36
C ARG A 609 3.12 -22.72 24.27
N LYS A 610 4.25 -22.25 23.73
CA LYS A 610 5.08 -23.05 22.83
C LYS A 610 5.52 -24.34 23.54
N GLY A 611 5.39 -25.49 22.88
CA GLY A 611 5.63 -26.82 23.41
C GLY A 611 4.40 -27.49 24.05
N ASP A 612 3.29 -26.78 24.26
CA ASP A 612 2.05 -27.42 24.70
C ASP A 612 1.45 -28.26 23.55
N HIS A 613 0.75 -29.33 23.90
CA HIS A 613 0.05 -30.17 22.94
C HIS A 613 -1.45 -29.84 22.85
N PHE A 614 -2.01 -30.07 21.67
CA PHE A 614 -3.45 -30.26 21.48
C PHE A 614 -3.71 -31.46 20.57
N TYR A 615 -4.87 -32.06 20.73
CA TYR A 615 -5.24 -33.31 20.08
C TYR A 615 -6.54 -33.14 19.31
N ILE A 616 -6.56 -33.58 18.05
CA ILE A 616 -7.76 -33.62 17.22
C ILE A 616 -8.20 -35.06 17.06
N THR A 617 -9.41 -35.38 17.50
CA THR A 617 -10.04 -36.69 17.28
C THR A 617 -11.03 -36.56 16.13
N VAL A 618 -10.74 -37.25 15.03
CA VAL A 618 -11.57 -37.28 13.82
C VAL A 618 -11.84 -38.74 13.47
N LEU A 619 -13.12 -39.11 13.43
CA LEU A 619 -13.57 -40.50 13.33
C LEU A 619 -12.85 -41.40 14.37
N ASN A 620 -12.13 -42.43 13.93
CA ASN A 620 -11.41 -43.38 14.77
C ASN A 620 -9.92 -43.03 14.99
N ARG A 621 -9.49 -41.80 14.69
CA ARG A 621 -8.08 -41.38 14.78
C ARG A 621 -7.91 -40.17 15.69
N THR A 622 -6.80 -40.16 16.42
CA THR A 622 -6.34 -39.00 17.20
C THR A 622 -5.02 -38.49 16.63
N LEU A 623 -4.99 -37.21 16.26
CA LEU A 623 -3.84 -36.51 15.71
C LEU A 623 -3.28 -35.59 16.78
N ALA A 624 -1.97 -35.67 17.07
CA ALA A 624 -1.30 -34.82 18.04
C ALA A 624 -0.56 -33.67 17.35
N TYR A 625 -0.70 -32.46 17.89
CA TYR A 625 0.00 -31.27 17.42
C TYR A 625 0.71 -30.59 18.59
N GLU A 626 1.96 -30.21 18.38
CA GLU A 626 2.77 -29.45 19.34
C GLU A 626 2.86 -27.98 18.91
N VAL A 627 2.52 -27.06 19.81
CA VAL A 627 2.51 -25.61 19.54
C VAL A 627 3.91 -25.12 19.27
N ASP A 628 4.15 -24.58 18.06
CA ASP A 628 5.46 -24.08 17.64
C ASP A 628 5.52 -22.54 17.55
N ARG A 629 4.37 -21.88 17.40
CA ARG A 629 4.27 -20.43 17.20
C ARG A 629 2.97 -19.86 17.75
N ILE A 630 3.08 -18.69 18.38
CA ILE A 630 1.94 -17.88 18.85
C ILE A 630 2.15 -16.46 18.31
N SER A 631 1.15 -15.87 17.67
CA SER A 631 1.21 -14.53 17.08
C SER A 631 -0.09 -13.75 17.30
N VAL A 632 0.03 -12.42 17.31
CA VAL A 632 -1.12 -11.50 17.32
C VAL A 632 -1.07 -10.68 16.04
N VAL A 633 -2.13 -10.72 15.24
CA VAL A 633 -2.20 -10.10 13.91
C VAL A 633 -3.46 -9.25 13.77
N LYS A 634 -3.47 -8.32 12.81
CA LYS A 634 -4.71 -7.63 12.42
C LYS A 634 -5.66 -8.60 11.68
N PRO A 635 -6.99 -8.39 11.69
CA PRO A 635 -7.94 -9.31 11.07
C PRO A 635 -7.74 -9.56 9.56
N ASP A 636 -7.18 -8.59 8.84
CA ASP A 636 -6.86 -8.62 7.41
C ASP A 636 -5.53 -9.33 7.10
N GLN A 637 -4.70 -9.61 8.11
CA GLN A 637 -3.39 -10.24 7.94
C GLN A 637 -3.46 -11.78 7.96
N THR A 638 -3.89 -12.38 6.86
CA THR A 638 -4.15 -13.83 6.75
C THR A 638 -2.94 -14.67 6.32
N LYS A 639 -1.81 -14.06 5.97
CA LYS A 639 -0.60 -14.73 5.42
C LYS A 639 -0.10 -15.89 6.27
N GLU A 640 -0.28 -15.86 7.58
CA GLU A 640 0.19 -16.93 8.48
C GLU A 640 -0.65 -18.20 8.43
N LEU A 641 -1.85 -18.14 7.85
CA LEU A 641 -2.80 -19.25 7.73
C LEU A 641 -2.59 -20.08 6.46
N SER A 642 -1.71 -19.66 5.55
CA SER A 642 -1.43 -20.37 4.30
C SER A 642 -0.76 -21.73 4.53
N VAL A 643 -1.00 -22.66 3.61
CA VAL A 643 -0.30 -23.95 3.57
C VAL A 643 1.20 -23.74 3.42
N GLN A 644 1.99 -24.48 4.19
CA GLN A 644 3.45 -24.49 4.07
C GLN A 644 3.92 -25.81 3.43
N PRO A 645 4.67 -25.76 2.31
CA PRO A 645 5.19 -26.95 1.67
C PRO A 645 5.97 -27.85 2.65
N GLY A 646 5.70 -29.14 2.60
CA GLY A 646 6.29 -30.19 3.42
C GLY A 646 5.73 -30.34 4.83
N LYS A 647 4.80 -29.47 5.26
CA LYS A 647 4.31 -29.43 6.66
C LYS A 647 2.86 -29.91 6.81
N ASP A 648 2.56 -30.41 8.00
CA ASP A 648 1.21 -30.72 8.51
C ASP A 648 0.97 -29.80 9.72
N LEU A 649 0.13 -28.78 9.53
CA LEU A 649 -0.08 -27.69 10.48
C LEU A 649 -1.55 -27.54 10.86
N VAL A 650 -1.79 -27.06 12.07
CA VAL A 650 -3.11 -26.58 12.51
C VAL A 650 -2.93 -25.26 13.25
N THR A 651 -3.75 -24.26 12.92
CA THR A 651 -3.79 -22.99 13.66
C THR A 651 -5.15 -22.82 14.35
N LEU A 652 -5.10 -22.57 15.67
CA LEU A 652 -6.24 -22.17 16.48
C LEU A 652 -6.35 -20.65 16.47
N VAL A 653 -7.52 -20.11 16.12
CA VAL A 653 -7.76 -18.68 15.93
C VAL A 653 -8.83 -18.18 16.90
N THR A 654 -8.55 -17.06 17.56
CA THR A 654 -9.57 -16.36 18.35
C THR A 654 -9.34 -14.85 18.36
N CYS A 655 -10.30 -14.07 18.86
CA CYS A 655 -10.18 -12.62 18.97
C CYS A 655 -9.28 -12.20 20.13
N THR A 656 -8.55 -11.09 20.00
CA THR A 656 -7.72 -10.53 21.08
C THR A 656 -7.59 -9.01 20.90
N PRO A 657 -7.27 -8.21 21.94
CA PRO A 657 -7.33 -8.51 23.38
C PRO A 657 -8.73 -8.87 23.88
N TYR A 658 -8.82 -9.56 25.02
CA TYR A 658 -10.10 -9.99 25.61
C TYR A 658 -11.05 -8.81 25.84
N GLY A 659 -12.29 -8.89 25.35
CA GLY A 659 -13.29 -7.83 25.49
C GLY A 659 -13.14 -6.65 24.51
N VAL A 660 -12.05 -6.59 23.73
CA VAL A 660 -11.79 -5.55 22.72
C VAL A 660 -11.86 -6.13 21.30
N ASN A 661 -11.29 -7.32 21.09
CA ASN A 661 -11.44 -8.13 19.88
C ASN A 661 -10.99 -7.50 18.54
N THR A 662 -10.16 -6.45 18.59
CA THR A 662 -9.65 -5.72 17.41
C THR A 662 -8.58 -6.47 16.61
N GLN A 663 -7.96 -7.49 17.20
CA GLN A 663 -6.89 -8.31 16.62
C GLN A 663 -7.25 -9.81 16.67
N ARG A 664 -6.38 -10.66 16.14
CA ARG A 664 -6.51 -12.12 16.16
C ARG A 664 -5.31 -12.75 16.86
N LEU A 665 -5.56 -13.63 17.82
CA LEU A 665 -4.57 -14.50 18.43
C LEU A 665 -4.52 -15.80 17.62
N LEU A 666 -3.35 -16.12 17.08
CA LEU A 666 -3.07 -17.34 16.34
C LEU A 666 -2.17 -18.24 17.18
N VAL A 667 -2.60 -19.48 17.43
CA VAL A 667 -1.80 -20.51 18.09
C VAL A 667 -1.61 -21.66 17.12
N ARG A 668 -0.41 -21.77 16.55
CA ARG A 668 -0.07 -22.77 15.54
C ARG A 668 0.63 -23.97 16.16
N GLY A 669 0.16 -25.16 15.80
CA GLY A 669 0.82 -26.42 16.09
C GLY A 669 1.28 -27.15 14.82
N HIS A 670 2.38 -27.89 14.96
CA HIS A 670 2.88 -28.80 13.93
C HIS A 670 2.64 -30.25 14.36
N ARG A 671 2.45 -31.12 13.37
CA ARG A 671 2.12 -32.54 13.62
C ARG A 671 3.26 -33.26 14.32
N VAL A 672 2.92 -34.01 15.38
CA VAL A 672 3.82 -34.94 16.08
C VAL A 672 3.20 -36.35 16.18
N PRO A 673 4.01 -37.41 16.41
CA PRO A 673 3.47 -38.75 16.67
C PRO A 673 2.57 -38.77 17.91
N TYR A 674 1.40 -39.42 17.81
CA TYR A 674 0.49 -39.53 18.94
C TYR A 674 0.96 -40.60 19.94
N ASN A 675 1.06 -40.23 21.22
CA ASN A 675 1.36 -41.13 22.34
C ASN A 675 0.23 -41.08 23.39
N ALA A 676 -0.50 -42.18 23.53
CA ALA A 676 -1.66 -42.28 24.44
C ALA A 676 -1.28 -42.15 25.93
N ALA A 677 -0.06 -42.54 26.33
CA ALA A 677 0.39 -42.40 27.71
C ALA A 677 0.69 -40.93 28.06
N GLN A 678 1.31 -40.20 27.13
CA GLN A 678 1.57 -38.77 27.27
C GLN A 678 0.27 -37.96 27.32
N ALA A 679 -0.67 -38.24 26.42
CA ALA A 679 -1.96 -37.55 26.40
C ALA A 679 -2.76 -37.74 27.72
N LYS A 680 -2.70 -38.93 28.32
CA LYS A 680 -3.31 -39.20 29.63
C LYS A 680 -2.60 -38.47 30.77
N HIS A 681 -1.27 -38.41 30.74
CA HIS A 681 -0.47 -37.71 31.76
C HIS A 681 -0.74 -36.19 31.72
N GLU A 682 -0.72 -35.57 30.54
CA GLU A 682 -0.99 -34.14 30.37
C GLU A 682 -2.41 -33.76 30.81
N ALA A 683 -3.40 -34.63 30.58
CA ALA A 683 -4.76 -34.44 31.08
C ALA A 683 -4.84 -34.54 32.62
N ALA A 684 -4.05 -35.43 33.25
CA ALA A 684 -4.02 -35.62 34.69
C ALA A 684 -3.25 -34.50 35.43
N ASP A 685 -2.09 -34.09 34.94
CA ASP A 685 -1.27 -33.01 35.53
C ASP A 685 -2.02 -31.68 35.57
N SER A 686 -2.78 -31.36 34.51
CA SER A 686 -3.68 -30.22 34.51
C SER A 686 -4.68 -30.29 35.68
N ALA A 687 -5.18 -31.46 36.06
CA ALA A 687 -6.14 -31.61 37.15
C ALA A 687 -5.53 -31.39 38.55
N VAL A 688 -4.28 -31.79 38.78
CA VAL A 688 -3.64 -31.79 40.11
C VAL A 688 -3.11 -30.40 40.52
N SER A 689 -2.71 -29.55 39.58
CA SER A 689 -2.15 -28.20 39.87
C SER A 689 -3.11 -27.25 40.62
N SER A 690 -4.42 -27.50 40.58
CA SER A 690 -5.42 -26.64 41.23
C SER A 690 -5.58 -26.91 42.73
N PHE A 691 -5.18 -28.09 43.23
CA PHE A 691 -5.41 -28.46 44.64
C PHE A 691 -4.34 -27.91 45.61
N THR A 692 -3.09 -27.79 45.15
CA THR A 692 -1.96 -27.38 46.01
C THR A 692 -1.99 -25.89 46.35
N VAL A 693 -2.47 -25.03 45.44
CA VAL A 693 -2.48 -23.56 45.64
C VAL A 693 -3.58 -23.13 46.62
N TYR A 694 -4.78 -23.70 46.53
CA TYR A 694 -5.87 -23.39 47.48
C TYR A 694 -5.59 -23.93 48.89
N GLY A 695 -4.90 -25.07 48.99
CA GLY A 695 -4.44 -25.62 50.27
C GLY A 695 -3.56 -24.65 51.05
N PHE A 696 -2.53 -24.07 50.40
CA PHE A 696 -1.63 -23.11 51.05
C PHE A 696 -2.33 -21.81 51.47
N VAL A 697 -3.19 -21.24 50.62
CA VAL A 697 -3.91 -19.98 50.92
C VAL A 697 -4.88 -20.15 52.09
N ALA A 698 -5.59 -21.29 52.17
CA ALA A 698 -6.51 -21.55 53.27
C ALA A 698 -5.79 -21.73 54.62
N THR A 699 -4.63 -22.43 54.65
CA THR A 699 -3.84 -22.60 55.87
C THR A 699 -3.20 -21.31 56.37
N TYR A 700 -2.64 -20.48 55.48
CA TYR A 700 -1.99 -19.23 55.91
C TYR A 700 -3.01 -18.13 56.22
N GLY A 701 -4.15 -18.10 55.52
CA GLY A 701 -5.25 -17.18 55.81
C GLY A 701 -5.89 -17.43 57.18
N THR A 702 -6.13 -18.69 57.53
CA THR A 702 -6.67 -19.04 58.86
C THR A 702 -5.68 -18.74 59.98
N LEU A 703 -4.38 -19.01 59.78
CA LEU A 703 -3.34 -18.66 60.75
C LEU A 703 -3.25 -17.14 60.99
N ALA A 704 -3.35 -16.32 59.93
CA ALA A 704 -3.34 -14.87 60.05
C ALA A 704 -4.55 -14.31 60.82
N ILE A 705 -5.74 -14.88 60.59
CA ILE A 705 -6.97 -14.48 61.29
C ILE A 705 -6.89 -14.86 62.78
N VAL A 706 -6.36 -16.04 63.11
CA VAL A 706 -6.17 -16.46 64.50
C VAL A 706 -5.18 -15.55 65.22
N LEU A 707 -4.05 -15.21 64.59
CA LEU A 707 -3.06 -14.29 65.17
C LEU A 707 -3.63 -12.88 65.36
N ALA A 708 -4.42 -12.39 64.40
CA ALA A 708 -5.12 -11.11 64.52
C ALA A 708 -6.15 -11.11 65.65
N GLY A 709 -6.92 -12.20 65.80
CA GLY A 709 -7.88 -12.39 66.89
C GLY A 709 -7.20 -12.37 68.27
N ILE A 710 -6.06 -13.05 68.41
CA ILE A 710 -5.27 -13.06 69.66
C ILE A 710 -4.74 -11.65 69.97
N ALA A 711 -4.30 -10.89 68.96
CA ALA A 711 -3.84 -9.52 69.14
C ALA A 711 -4.96 -8.55 69.58
N VAL A 712 -6.17 -8.72 69.03
CA VAL A 712 -7.36 -7.93 69.42
C VAL A 712 -7.82 -8.28 70.84
N LEU A 713 -7.83 -9.56 71.20
CA LEU A 713 -8.18 -9.99 72.56
C LEU A 713 -7.19 -9.48 73.61
N ARG A 714 -5.88 -9.46 73.29
CA ARG A 714 -4.84 -8.87 74.16
C ARG A 714 -4.99 -7.35 74.30
N ARG A 715 -5.42 -6.65 73.24
CA ARG A 715 -5.72 -5.20 73.30
C ARG A 715 -6.96 -4.90 74.15
N ASN A 716 -8.00 -5.72 74.06
CA ASN A 716 -9.25 -5.48 74.81
C ASN A 716 -9.17 -5.87 76.29
N ALA A 717 -8.30 -6.82 76.66
CA ALA A 717 -8.05 -7.16 78.05
C ALA A 717 -7.26 -6.06 78.81
N ALA A 718 -6.51 -5.22 78.10
CA ALA A 718 -5.75 -4.11 78.70
C ALA A 718 -6.58 -2.84 78.95
N ALA A 719 -7.84 -2.79 78.48
CA ALA A 719 -8.65 -1.56 78.45
C ALA A 719 -9.85 -1.53 79.42
N ARG A 720 -9.90 -2.39 80.45
CA ARG A 720 -10.98 -2.37 81.45
C ARG A 720 -10.45 -2.21 82.87
N THR A 721 -10.55 -0.98 83.39
CA THR A 721 -10.73 -0.69 84.83
C THR A 721 -12.07 0.05 85.01
N PRO A 722 -12.82 -0.18 86.10
CA PRO A 722 -14.26 0.07 86.15
C PRO A 722 -14.61 1.42 86.81
N HIS A 723 -15.68 2.07 86.36
CA HIS A 723 -16.44 3.00 87.20
C HIS A 723 -17.95 2.95 86.91
N HIS A 724 -18.68 2.92 88.03
CA HIS A 724 -20.13 2.94 88.22
C HIS A 724 -20.84 4.15 87.59
N ALA A 725 -22.12 3.97 87.22
CA ALA A 725 -23.25 4.66 87.86
C ALA A 725 -24.57 4.25 87.18
N ALA A 726 -25.56 3.87 87.99
CA ALA A 726 -26.95 3.68 87.61
C ALA A 726 -27.70 5.01 87.78
N ASP A 727 -28.72 5.26 86.95
CA ASP A 727 -30.03 5.73 87.43
C ASP A 727 -31.08 5.71 86.31
N TRP A 728 -32.27 5.23 86.67
CA TRP A 728 -33.53 5.24 85.91
C TRP A 728 -34.27 6.59 86.07
N PRO A 729 -35.32 6.88 85.28
CA PRO A 729 -36.67 6.56 85.77
C PRO A 729 -37.69 6.13 84.70
N HIS A 730 -38.72 5.44 85.19
CA HIS A 730 -39.92 5.00 84.48
C HIS A 730 -40.98 6.09 84.28
N SER A 731 -41.82 5.82 83.28
CA SER A 731 -43.28 6.04 83.19
C SER A 731 -43.80 7.32 82.55
N LEU A 732 -44.65 7.11 81.54
CA LEU A 732 -45.62 8.07 81.04
C LEU A 732 -46.82 7.28 80.49
N THR A 733 -47.99 7.48 81.10
CA THR A 733 -49.28 7.03 80.55
C THR A 733 -50.29 8.17 80.68
N VAL A 734 -50.75 8.65 79.50
CA VAL A 734 -52.12 9.09 79.11
C VAL A 734 -52.84 10.19 79.91
N SER A 735 -53.24 11.29 79.24
CA SER A 735 -54.64 11.55 78.81
C SER A 735 -54.91 12.99 78.35
N VAL A 736 -55.32 13.12 77.08
CA VAL A 736 -56.43 13.91 76.49
C VAL A 736 -56.90 15.20 77.18
N ARG A 737 -56.77 16.34 76.48
CA ARG A 737 -57.88 17.02 75.79
C ARG A 737 -57.38 17.93 74.68
#